data_AF-A0A1V5XIJ9-F1
#
_entry.id   AF-A0A1V5XIJ9-F1
#
_cell.length_a   1.000
_cell.length_b   1.000
_cell.length_c   1.000
_cell.angle_alpha   90.00
_cell.angle_beta   90.00
_cell.angle_gamma   90.00
#
_symmetry.space_group_name_H-M   'P 1'
#
loop_
_entity.id
_entity.type
_entity.pdbx_description
1 polymer ?
#
loop_
_entity_poly.entity_id
_entity_poly.type
_entity_poly.pdbx_seq_one_letter_code
_entity_poly.pdbx_strand_id
1 'polypeptide(L)'
;MKKLIITWLIIGVYFACTSVHAFTGDLSYTIARESASAVFDCAYNGIIYVAVGEKGFIAVSEDLTNWTEVSNVCYSDINKILWDGSQFVFISNYNVYRSYDGYNWTGQSCKYSAGNDFAFINGKYLVRNEEGTLPMVSVTVGLTSDFNDFEEIAINPEGVSLINAFAPQIYVLNDIYFALGRTKNILWSQDMKTWNIMPLLNNEEDTTRKRLLFTYSNGEYILYFYERNTLVRYVIDSLENGNWSKTIVDISGADKDATLLHAGGKFYYFINYNAYASNDGINFERMTLPSKGYVGVALLVNDKIVDFSKGAICWYDAETGNWLENDGIAQNIHQEPFVENLYWTGKEYIRRNLETGIIEMTTDKVHFYDSGITAENYQAFWERYAYKIQWTGKHYLVTAEYGGNKIWLYDELLNLVDEHTFDGDIMDLAFSNETYYVRLGSVANKVAFAGVYSSRNFKDWSLEKNLIEAPKSNGKSTILTEREYTGLQTYISQTDVTRVMYEVNNLNFAEIAYETKTTIPNIQVIGDMYVKRTVDSNGNLSFGFSNDGVYFVEIPIQGDFAFLANTMYNGTDKMFYILGDKIIYNQSGWYITFDINEIRNAINIENPTYVRVGDKILGFDTPPVIENDRTLVPLRFIFETLGAEVDWDGETQRALVKGSNNSIMFSINDTNARVNGQIKQMDVPARLIDSKTMVPLRFLSEELGFTVSWDEENRIATISE
;
A
#
# COMPACT_ATOMS: atom_id res chain seq x y z
N MET A 1 -15.75 14.13 42.33
CA MET A 1 -15.93 14.26 40.87
C MET A 1 -15.68 12.90 40.25
N LYS A 2 -16.75 12.14 40.02
CA LYS A 2 -16.78 10.75 39.57
C LYS A 2 -17.73 10.68 38.38
N LYS A 3 -17.33 9.89 37.38
CA LYS A 3 -18.08 9.26 36.28
C LYS A 3 -19.60 9.54 36.23
N LEU A 4 -20.08 9.95 35.07
CA LEU A 4 -21.45 9.64 34.63
C LEU A 4 -21.42 9.07 33.21
N ILE A 5 -21.80 7.79 33.14
CA ILE A 5 -22.22 7.06 31.95
C ILE A 5 -23.62 7.56 31.61
N ILE A 6 -23.88 7.96 30.36
CA ILE A 6 -25.25 8.16 29.86
C ILE A 6 -25.45 7.26 28.64
N THR A 7 -26.08 6.13 28.90
CA THR A 7 -26.76 5.25 27.96
C THR A 7 -27.95 6.02 27.36
N TRP A 8 -28.07 6.09 26.04
CA TRP A 8 -29.31 6.54 25.39
C TRP A 8 -30.13 5.34 24.92
N LEU A 9 -31.29 5.21 25.55
CA LEU A 9 -32.40 4.33 25.22
C LEU A 9 -33.37 5.16 24.35
N ILE A 10 -33.65 4.78 23.11
CA ILE A 10 -34.75 5.37 22.34
C ILE A 10 -35.78 4.30 22.03
N ILE A 11 -36.95 4.50 22.63
CA ILE A 11 -38.20 3.75 22.46
C ILE A 11 -38.77 4.06 21.08
N GLY A 12 -39.25 3.02 20.39
CA GLY A 12 -39.85 3.11 19.07
C GLY A 12 -41.15 3.92 19.03
N VAL A 13 -41.25 4.76 18.00
CA VAL A 13 -42.51 5.22 17.42
C VAL A 13 -42.48 4.78 15.96
N TYR A 14 -43.34 3.82 15.62
CA TYR A 14 -43.58 3.39 14.25
C TYR A 14 -44.19 4.54 13.44
N PHE A 15 -43.38 5.16 12.58
CA PHE A 15 -43.87 5.65 11.29
C PHE A 15 -43.20 4.77 10.23
N ALA A 16 -44.01 4.11 9.40
CA ALA A 16 -43.55 3.47 8.19
C ALA A 16 -43.03 4.56 7.25
N CYS A 17 -41.75 4.90 7.38
CA CYS A 17 -40.97 5.55 6.36
C CYS A 17 -40.09 4.45 5.81
N THR A 18 -40.23 4.13 4.53
CA THR A 18 -39.27 3.30 3.79
C THR A 18 -37.92 3.97 3.93
N SER A 19 -37.07 3.44 4.82
CA SER A 19 -35.71 3.92 5.01
C SER A 19 -34.92 3.62 3.74
N VAL A 20 -34.66 4.67 2.95
CA VAL A 20 -33.53 4.65 2.03
C VAL A 20 -32.30 4.54 2.94
N HIS A 21 -31.67 3.37 2.93
CA HIS A 21 -30.41 3.17 3.64
C HIS A 21 -29.38 4.11 2.98
N ALA A 22 -28.82 5.05 3.75
CA ALA A 22 -27.64 5.78 3.32
C ALA A 22 -26.50 4.76 3.18
N PHE A 23 -25.83 4.72 2.04
CA PHE A 23 -24.72 3.80 1.75
C PHE A 23 -23.42 4.15 2.49
N THR A 24 -23.48 5.06 3.46
CA THR A 24 -22.29 5.65 4.09
C THR A 24 -22.42 5.67 5.61
N GLY A 25 -22.51 4.48 6.22
CA GLY A 25 -21.88 4.32 7.53
C GLY A 25 -20.37 4.29 7.29
N ASP A 26 -19.58 5.07 8.04
CA ASP A 26 -18.11 5.06 7.95
C ASP A 26 -17.60 3.62 8.19
N LEU A 27 -17.42 2.86 7.12
CA LEU A 27 -16.90 1.49 7.20
C LEU A 27 -15.52 1.54 7.84
N SER A 28 -15.34 0.77 8.90
CA SER A 28 -14.10 0.78 9.64
C SER A 28 -13.05 -0.10 8.98
N TYR A 29 -11.80 0.34 9.04
CA TYR A 29 -10.66 -0.48 8.67
C TYR A 29 -9.48 -0.21 9.60
N THR A 30 -8.56 -1.16 9.69
CA THR A 30 -7.29 -0.98 10.40
C THR A 30 -6.12 -1.24 9.48
N ILE A 31 -5.08 -0.43 9.58
CA ILE A 31 -3.80 -0.65 8.90
C ILE A 31 -2.80 -1.17 9.92
N ALA A 32 -2.16 -2.28 9.61
CA ALA A 32 -1.12 -2.90 10.42
C ALA A 32 0.07 -3.32 9.55
N ARG A 33 1.23 -3.51 10.16
CA ARG A 33 2.44 -3.98 9.49
C ARG A 33 2.91 -5.30 10.07
N GLU A 34 3.69 -6.03 9.29
CA GLU A 34 4.41 -7.22 9.71
C GLU A 34 5.42 -6.89 10.85
N SER A 35 5.55 -7.80 11.80
CA SER A 35 6.18 -7.65 13.11
C SER A 35 7.73 -7.60 13.11
N ALA A 36 8.36 -7.04 12.08
CA ALA A 36 9.82 -6.99 11.99
C ALA A 36 10.31 -5.73 11.27
N SER A 37 10.05 -4.56 11.85
CA SER A 37 10.62 -3.30 11.35
C SER A 37 12.02 -3.08 11.89
N ALA A 38 12.99 -2.83 11.01
CA ALA A 38 14.30 -2.37 11.41
C ALA A 38 14.23 -0.94 11.99
N VAL A 39 15.00 -0.65 13.05
CA VAL A 39 15.19 0.71 13.54
C VAL A 39 16.35 1.35 12.79
N PHE A 40 16.16 2.59 12.34
CA PHE A 40 17.14 3.35 11.56
C PHE A 40 17.78 4.49 12.33
N ASP A 41 17.07 5.09 13.28
CA ASP A 41 17.57 6.22 14.05
C ASP A 41 16.87 6.39 15.41
N CYS A 42 17.47 7.17 16.31
CA CYS A 42 16.86 7.48 17.60
C CYS A 42 17.30 8.85 18.13
N ALA A 43 16.35 9.63 18.66
CA ALA A 43 16.58 10.94 19.24
C ALA A 43 16.24 10.96 20.74
N TYR A 44 16.88 11.86 21.49
CA TYR A 44 16.67 12.05 22.92
C TYR A 44 16.47 13.53 23.24
N ASN A 45 15.48 13.86 24.05
CA ASN A 45 15.18 15.25 24.42
C ASN A 45 15.65 15.64 25.84
N GLY A 46 16.36 14.76 26.54
CA GLY A 46 16.73 14.96 27.95
C GLY A 46 15.81 14.25 28.95
N ILE A 47 14.68 13.68 28.50
CA ILE A 47 13.71 12.95 29.32
C ILE A 47 13.36 11.61 28.68
N ILE A 48 13.04 11.61 27.38
CA ILE A 48 12.59 10.44 26.64
C ILE A 48 13.40 10.24 25.36
N TYR A 49 13.50 8.97 24.98
CA TYR A 49 14.07 8.49 23.74
C TYR A 49 12.94 8.14 22.76
N VAL A 50 13.13 8.52 21.50
CA VAL A 50 12.21 8.19 20.41
C VAL A 50 13.01 7.47 19.33
N ALA A 51 12.70 6.20 19.11
CA ALA A 51 13.32 5.37 18.08
C ALA A 51 12.42 5.33 16.84
N VAL A 52 13.02 5.42 15.65
CA VAL A 52 12.30 5.42 14.37
C VAL A 52 12.88 4.44 13.36
N GLY A 53 12.07 3.98 12.39
CA GLY A 53 12.58 3.05 11.38
C GLY A 53 11.61 2.62 10.29
N GLU A 54 11.82 1.39 9.81
CA GLU A 54 11.13 0.77 8.68
C GLU A 54 9.61 0.74 8.86
N LYS A 55 8.86 0.96 7.77
CA LYS A 55 7.39 0.90 7.77
C LYS A 55 6.77 1.81 8.83
N GLY A 56 7.30 3.02 9.02
CA GLY A 56 6.78 4.00 9.97
C GLY A 56 7.00 3.64 11.43
N PHE A 57 8.06 2.90 11.76
CA PHE A 57 8.31 2.49 13.15
C PHE A 57 8.57 3.71 14.01
N ILE A 58 7.83 3.83 15.11
CA ILE A 58 8.05 4.81 16.16
C ILE A 58 7.83 4.11 17.50
N ALA A 59 8.79 4.21 18.40
CA ALA A 59 8.61 3.80 19.78
C ALA A 59 9.24 4.82 20.73
N VAL A 60 8.69 4.93 21.93
CA VAL A 60 9.11 5.87 22.96
C VAL A 60 9.56 5.12 24.21
N SER A 61 10.63 5.58 24.84
CA SER A 61 11.15 5.03 26.10
C SER A 61 11.70 6.11 27.01
N GLU A 62 11.50 5.98 28.33
CA GLU A 62 12.12 6.87 29.33
C GLU A 62 13.48 6.34 29.80
N ASP A 63 13.70 5.03 29.72
CA ASP A 63 14.82 4.33 30.38
C ASP A 63 15.63 3.43 29.44
N LEU A 64 15.30 3.43 28.14
CA LEU A 64 15.82 2.54 27.09
C LEU A 64 15.44 1.06 27.27
N THR A 65 14.95 0.62 28.43
CA THR A 65 14.53 -0.77 28.62
C THR A 65 13.07 -0.97 28.25
N ASN A 66 12.18 -0.04 28.60
CA ASN A 66 10.75 -0.16 28.36
C ASN A 66 10.34 0.72 27.17
N TRP A 67 9.83 0.11 26.11
CA TRP A 67 9.42 0.82 24.89
C TRP A 67 7.92 0.69 24.66
N THR A 68 7.30 1.82 24.35
CA THR A 68 5.90 1.90 23.93
C THR A 68 5.84 2.28 22.45
N GLU A 69 5.29 1.42 21.61
CA GLU A 69 5.11 1.71 20.18
C GLU A 69 4.00 2.76 19.97
N VAL A 70 4.25 3.67 19.04
CA VAL A 70 3.29 4.68 18.59
C VAL A 70 2.92 4.36 17.14
N SER A 71 1.64 4.08 16.89
CA SER A 71 1.15 3.62 15.59
C SER A 71 0.38 4.72 14.85
N ASN A 72 0.11 4.51 13.55
CA ASN A 72 -0.72 5.37 12.70
C ASN A 72 -0.24 6.84 12.55
N VAL A 73 1.08 7.06 12.65
CA VAL A 73 1.70 8.38 12.42
C VAL A 73 2.13 8.55 10.96
N CYS A 74 2.82 7.55 10.43
CA CYS A 74 3.35 7.51 9.06
C CYS A 74 3.46 6.04 8.64
N TYR A 75 3.40 5.76 7.34
CA TYR A 75 3.49 4.39 6.80
C TYR A 75 4.77 4.13 5.99
N SER A 76 5.55 5.17 5.69
CA SER A 76 6.84 5.03 5.00
C SER A 76 8.01 4.93 5.98
N ASP A 77 9.16 4.49 5.47
CA ASP A 77 10.39 4.41 6.25
C ASP A 77 10.78 5.78 6.84
N ILE A 78 11.19 5.77 8.10
CA ILE A 78 11.70 6.96 8.79
C ILE A 78 13.19 6.77 9.00
N ASN A 79 13.99 7.37 8.12
CA ASN A 79 15.44 7.16 8.10
C ASN A 79 16.17 7.96 9.19
N LYS A 80 15.65 9.14 9.56
CA LYS A 80 16.28 10.06 10.51
C LYS A 80 15.27 10.77 11.38
N ILE A 81 15.60 10.96 12.65
CA ILE A 81 14.86 11.76 13.62
C ILE A 81 15.84 12.60 14.44
N LEU A 82 15.44 13.82 14.78
CA LEU A 82 16.22 14.67 15.68
C LEU A 82 15.34 15.32 16.74
N TRP A 83 15.98 15.80 17.80
CA TRP A 83 15.41 16.77 18.74
C TRP A 83 16.01 18.13 18.42
N ASP A 84 15.17 19.12 18.10
CA ASP A 84 15.64 20.47 17.72
C ASP A 84 15.82 21.44 18.91
N GLY A 85 15.65 20.95 20.14
CA GLY A 85 15.62 21.77 21.36
C GLY A 85 14.19 22.06 21.85
N SER A 86 13.17 21.81 21.03
CA SER A 86 11.76 22.02 21.35
C SER A 86 10.84 20.87 20.96
N GLN A 87 11.14 20.18 19.85
CA GLN A 87 10.32 19.11 19.28
C GLN A 87 11.20 18.02 18.68
N PHE A 88 10.67 16.79 18.69
CA PHE A 88 11.13 15.73 17.81
C PHE A 88 10.64 16.00 16.40
N VAL A 89 11.54 15.87 15.42
CA VAL A 89 11.25 16.17 14.02
C VAL A 89 11.82 15.07 13.13
N PHE A 90 11.03 14.61 12.16
CA PHE A 90 11.49 13.78 11.05
C PHE A 90 10.77 14.16 9.75
N ILE A 91 11.36 13.77 8.62
CA ILE A 91 10.74 13.89 7.29
C ILE A 91 10.58 12.49 6.71
N SER A 92 9.39 12.16 6.25
CA SER A 92 9.13 10.92 5.51
C SER A 92 8.10 11.18 4.42
N ASN A 93 8.35 10.64 3.23
CA ASN A 93 7.49 10.79 2.05
C ASN A 93 6.99 12.23 1.82
N TYR A 94 7.92 13.18 1.77
CA TYR A 94 7.65 14.62 1.59
C TYR A 94 6.69 15.24 2.63
N ASN A 95 6.56 14.64 3.81
CA ASN A 95 5.85 15.21 4.94
C ASN A 95 6.82 15.39 6.11
N VAL A 96 6.75 16.54 6.77
CA VAL A 96 7.45 16.81 8.02
C VAL A 96 6.51 16.50 9.19
N TYR A 97 7.01 15.71 10.14
CA TYR A 97 6.30 15.32 11.34
C TYR A 97 6.97 15.90 12.57
N ARG A 98 6.16 16.41 13.50
CA ARG A 98 6.64 17.03 14.74
C ARG A 98 5.92 16.50 15.96
N SER A 99 6.64 16.36 17.06
CA SER A 99 6.07 15.98 18.35
C SER A 99 6.82 16.61 19.51
N TYR A 100 6.09 17.07 20.54
CA TYR A 100 6.69 17.55 21.78
C TYR A 100 7.04 16.41 22.75
N ASP A 101 6.30 15.30 22.67
CA ASP A 101 6.29 14.24 23.69
C ASP A 101 6.60 12.85 23.12
N GLY A 102 6.86 12.73 21.82
CA GLY A 102 7.11 11.46 21.13
C GLY A 102 5.87 10.58 20.91
N TYR A 103 4.73 10.90 21.54
CA TYR A 103 3.49 10.13 21.47
C TYR A 103 2.47 10.76 20.53
N ASN A 104 2.35 12.09 20.55
CA ASN A 104 1.40 12.85 19.77
C ASN A 104 2.13 13.57 18.64
N TRP A 105 1.83 13.20 17.39
CA TRP A 105 2.50 13.71 16.21
C TRP A 105 1.57 14.53 15.33
N THR A 106 2.11 15.61 14.77
CA THR A 106 1.45 16.42 13.74
C THR A 106 2.25 16.39 12.46
N GLY A 107 1.64 15.95 11.37
CA GLY A 107 2.23 15.93 10.03
C GLY A 107 1.82 17.13 9.18
N GLN A 108 2.72 17.61 8.34
CA GLN A 108 2.47 18.64 7.34
C GLN A 108 3.25 18.32 6.05
N SER A 109 2.60 18.43 4.90
CA SER A 109 3.29 18.29 3.61
C SER A 109 4.35 19.38 3.41
N CYS A 110 5.47 18.98 2.81
CA CYS A 110 6.60 19.84 2.49
C CYS A 110 7.19 19.43 1.12
N LYS A 111 8.22 20.12 0.66
CA LYS A 111 8.92 19.81 -0.60
C LYS A 111 10.26 19.10 -0.41
N TYR A 112 10.62 18.84 0.84
CA TYR A 112 11.99 18.45 1.19
C TYR A 112 12.07 16.98 1.57
N SER A 113 13.28 16.44 1.49
CA SER A 113 13.65 15.12 1.99
C SER A 113 14.75 15.22 3.05
N ALA A 114 14.79 14.25 3.96
CA ALA A 114 15.87 14.08 4.92
C ALA A 114 16.89 13.08 4.35
N GLY A 115 18.18 13.44 4.32
CA GLY A 115 19.24 12.46 4.11
C GLY A 115 19.93 12.10 5.42
N ASN A 116 21.00 11.31 5.33
CA ASN A 116 21.69 10.79 6.53
C ASN A 116 22.31 11.87 7.44
N ASP A 117 22.46 13.09 6.96
CA ASP A 117 22.96 14.27 7.66
C ASP A 117 21.83 15.20 8.14
N PHE A 118 20.56 14.79 8.09
CA PHE A 118 19.45 15.59 8.60
C PHE A 118 19.72 16.02 10.05
N ALA A 119 19.82 17.33 10.25
CA ALA A 119 20.31 17.92 11.49
C ALA A 119 19.68 19.30 11.73
N PHE A 120 19.67 19.72 12.99
CA PHE A 120 19.24 21.07 13.39
C PHE A 120 20.48 21.90 13.74
N ILE A 121 20.77 22.91 12.93
CA ILE A 121 22.01 23.69 12.97
C ILE A 121 21.64 25.17 13.03
N ASN A 122 22.09 25.86 14.08
CA ASN A 122 21.90 27.31 14.25
C ASN A 122 20.44 27.78 14.08
N GLY A 123 19.47 27.00 14.57
CA GLY A 123 18.06 27.36 14.50
C GLY A 123 17.36 26.97 13.18
N LYS A 124 18.02 26.21 12.29
CA LYS A 124 17.45 25.74 11.02
C LYS A 124 17.67 24.25 10.80
N TYR A 125 16.82 23.63 10.00
CA TYR A 125 16.93 22.23 9.60
C TYR A 125 17.72 22.11 8.29
N LEU A 126 18.71 21.21 8.28
CA LEU A 126 19.44 20.83 7.08
C LEU A 126 18.63 19.80 6.28
N VAL A 127 18.20 20.15 5.08
CA VAL A 127 17.29 19.34 4.25
C VAL A 127 17.77 19.26 2.79
N ARG A 128 17.14 18.38 2.01
CA ARG A 128 17.36 18.26 0.56
C ARG A 128 16.13 18.70 -0.22
N ASN A 129 16.37 19.37 -1.33
CA ASN A 129 15.37 19.66 -2.35
C ASN A 129 15.68 18.82 -3.59
N GLU A 130 14.67 18.11 -4.09
CA GLU A 130 14.77 17.22 -5.24
C GLU A 130 13.94 17.80 -6.39
N GLU A 131 14.61 18.25 -7.45
CA GLU A 131 13.97 18.89 -8.60
C GLU A 131 14.22 18.10 -9.89
N GLY A 132 13.15 17.88 -10.67
CA GLY A 132 13.22 17.20 -11.97
C GLY A 132 12.40 15.91 -12.02
N THR A 133 12.48 15.21 -13.16
CA THR A 133 11.81 13.92 -13.37
C THR A 133 12.85 12.86 -13.69
N LEU A 134 12.59 11.62 -13.26
CA LEU A 134 13.48 10.49 -13.55
C LEU A 134 13.77 10.39 -15.06
N PRO A 135 15.02 10.10 -15.47
CA PRO A 135 16.17 9.72 -14.64
C PRO A 135 17.01 10.92 -14.14
N MET A 136 16.62 12.17 -14.46
CA MET A 136 17.38 13.38 -14.13
C MET A 136 16.70 14.14 -12.99
N VAL A 137 17.02 13.73 -11.76
CA VAL A 137 16.68 14.48 -10.54
C VAL A 137 17.94 15.23 -10.10
N SER A 138 17.85 16.55 -10.01
CA SER A 138 18.85 17.40 -9.36
C SER A 138 18.54 17.42 -7.87
N VAL A 139 19.54 17.15 -7.04
CA VAL A 139 19.39 17.21 -5.59
C VAL A 139 20.27 18.35 -5.08
N THR A 140 19.68 19.30 -4.35
CA THR A 140 20.41 20.37 -3.67
C THR A 140 20.26 20.22 -2.16
N VAL A 141 21.26 20.68 -1.41
CA VAL A 141 21.26 20.69 0.05
C VAL A 141 21.09 22.13 0.53
N GLY A 142 20.27 22.34 1.56
CA GLY A 142 19.95 23.67 2.05
C GLY A 142 19.40 23.67 3.47
N LEU A 143 19.17 24.88 3.98
CA LEU A 143 18.59 25.12 5.29
C LEU A 143 17.15 25.60 5.17
N THR A 144 16.29 25.15 6.06
CA THR A 144 14.92 25.65 6.20
C THR A 144 14.63 25.99 7.66
N SER A 145 13.87 27.04 7.89
CA SER A 145 13.45 27.47 9.22
C SER A 145 12.11 26.83 9.61
N ASP A 146 11.22 26.60 8.64
CA ASP A 146 9.82 26.18 8.89
C ASP A 146 9.28 25.15 7.88
N PHE A 147 10.12 24.63 7.00
CA PHE A 147 9.80 23.72 5.90
C PHE A 147 8.93 24.34 4.78
N ASN A 148 8.78 25.67 4.77
CA ASN A 148 8.18 26.45 3.69
C ASN A 148 9.21 27.37 2.99
N ASP A 149 10.36 27.62 3.60
CA ASP A 149 11.52 28.32 3.02
C ASP A 149 12.66 27.36 2.63
N PHE A 150 13.58 27.83 1.78
CA PHE A 150 14.79 27.08 1.41
C PHE A 150 15.96 28.04 1.14
N GLU A 151 17.02 27.92 1.93
CA GLU A 151 18.30 28.60 1.73
C GLU A 151 19.31 27.56 1.22
N GLU A 152 19.54 27.54 -0.09
CA GLU A 152 20.49 26.61 -0.71
C GLU A 152 21.93 26.85 -0.21
N ILE A 153 22.63 25.79 0.16
CA ILE A 153 24.05 25.83 0.49
C ILE A 153 24.84 25.65 -0.81
N ALA A 154 25.37 26.75 -1.33
CA ALA A 154 26.18 26.74 -2.55
C ALA A 154 27.60 26.21 -2.29
N ILE A 155 27.88 24.98 -2.69
CA ILE A 155 29.18 24.32 -2.50
C ILE A 155 29.97 24.38 -3.81
N ASN A 156 30.59 25.53 -4.10
CA ASN A 156 31.30 25.75 -5.37
C ASN A 156 32.73 26.30 -5.17
N PRO A 157 33.67 25.54 -4.58
CA PRO A 157 35.06 25.97 -4.53
C PRO A 157 35.68 25.99 -5.94
N GLU A 158 36.56 26.96 -6.21
CA GLU A 158 37.26 27.07 -7.49
C GLU A 158 38.00 25.76 -7.83
N GLY A 159 37.82 25.26 -9.07
CA GLY A 159 38.51 24.06 -9.56
C GLY A 159 37.88 22.71 -9.17
N VAL A 160 36.73 22.70 -8.48
CA VAL A 160 35.99 21.46 -8.15
C VAL A 160 34.66 21.43 -8.89
N SER A 161 34.44 20.38 -9.68
CA SER A 161 33.12 20.09 -10.27
C SER A 161 32.41 19.06 -9.40
N LEU A 162 31.39 19.49 -8.66
CA LEU A 162 30.45 18.58 -8.02
C LEU A 162 29.41 18.13 -9.04
N ILE A 163 29.03 16.85 -8.99
CA ILE A 163 27.94 16.33 -9.80
C ILE A 163 26.64 16.60 -9.03
N ASN A 164 25.81 17.53 -9.52
CA ASN A 164 24.54 17.93 -8.89
C ASN A 164 23.53 16.78 -8.68
N ALA A 165 23.72 15.63 -9.33
CA ALA A 165 22.84 14.48 -9.18
C ALA A 165 22.89 13.80 -7.79
N PHE A 166 23.87 14.13 -6.93
CA PHE A 166 24.06 13.44 -5.64
C PHE A 166 24.58 14.38 -4.56
N ALA A 167 23.83 15.44 -4.20
CA ALA A 167 24.19 16.45 -3.18
C ALA A 167 25.11 15.90 -2.06
N PRO A 168 26.21 16.60 -1.73
CA PRO A 168 27.16 16.11 -0.74
C PRO A 168 26.51 15.96 0.63
N GLN A 169 27.06 15.05 1.44
CA GLN A 169 26.69 14.96 2.86
C GLN A 169 27.44 16.02 3.66
N ILE A 170 26.73 16.68 4.57
CA ILE A 170 27.28 17.68 5.47
C ILE A 170 27.53 17.06 6.85
N TYR A 171 28.71 17.31 7.40
CA TYR A 171 29.09 16.89 8.75
C TYR A 171 29.45 18.14 9.56
N VAL A 172 29.15 18.11 10.86
CA VAL A 172 29.56 19.15 11.80
C VAL A 172 30.52 18.52 12.79
N LEU A 173 31.79 18.93 12.78
CA LEU A 173 32.81 18.43 13.69
C LEU A 173 33.58 19.63 14.25
N ASN A 174 33.63 19.76 15.58
CA ASN A 174 34.36 20.83 16.26
C ASN A 174 34.01 22.22 15.71
N ASP A 175 32.70 22.51 15.59
CA ASP A 175 32.15 23.76 15.03
C ASP A 175 32.56 24.09 13.59
N ILE A 176 33.06 23.10 12.84
CA ILE A 176 33.41 23.22 11.42
C ILE A 176 32.50 22.32 10.59
N TYR A 177 32.04 22.85 9.46
CA TYR A 177 31.22 22.15 8.50
C TYR A 177 32.08 21.47 7.46
N PHE A 178 31.78 20.21 7.15
CA PHE A 178 32.47 19.46 6.12
C PHE A 178 31.47 18.98 5.08
N ALA A 179 31.78 19.15 3.80
CA ALA A 179 30.99 18.63 2.71
C ALA A 179 31.78 17.54 2.01
N LEU A 180 31.17 16.36 1.93
CA LEU A 180 31.81 15.21 1.37
C LEU A 180 30.90 14.57 0.30
N GLY A 181 31.23 14.82 -0.98
CA GLY A 181 30.47 14.36 -2.16
C GLY A 181 31.18 13.28 -2.96
N ARG A 182 30.78 13.07 -4.24
CA ARG A 182 31.34 12.07 -5.18
C ARG A 182 32.74 12.40 -5.75
N THR A 183 33.60 13.03 -4.96
CA THR A 183 34.96 13.40 -5.37
C THR A 183 36.00 12.97 -4.34
N LYS A 184 37.29 12.99 -4.72
CA LYS A 184 38.40 12.80 -3.77
C LYS A 184 38.61 14.00 -2.82
N ASN A 185 37.99 15.14 -3.11
CA ASN A 185 38.09 16.33 -2.29
C ASN A 185 37.12 16.24 -1.12
N ILE A 186 37.63 16.51 0.07
CA ILE A 186 36.82 16.86 1.24
C ILE A 186 36.83 18.37 1.32
N LEU A 187 35.65 18.97 1.47
CA LEU A 187 35.50 20.40 1.59
C LEU A 187 35.19 20.77 3.03
N TRP A 188 35.64 21.93 3.48
CA TRP A 188 35.34 22.44 4.82
C TRP A 188 34.97 23.92 4.80
N SER A 189 34.18 24.35 5.77
CA SER A 189 33.68 25.72 5.91
C SER A 189 33.43 26.05 7.39
N GLN A 190 33.65 27.31 7.77
CA GLN A 190 33.28 27.83 9.10
C GLN A 190 31.89 28.47 9.11
N ASP A 191 31.34 28.81 7.93
CA ASP A 191 30.14 29.64 7.80
C ASP A 191 29.08 29.07 6.83
N MET A 192 29.34 27.86 6.27
CA MET A 192 28.57 27.21 5.20
C MET A 192 28.49 28.00 3.87
N LYS A 193 29.19 29.12 3.75
CA LYS A 193 29.17 30.00 2.56
C LYS A 193 30.48 29.92 1.80
N THR A 194 31.59 29.97 2.53
CA THR A 194 32.93 29.89 1.97
C THR A 194 33.47 28.48 2.17
N TRP A 195 33.65 27.74 1.07
CA TRP A 195 34.13 26.36 1.08
C TRP A 195 35.59 26.27 0.63
N ASN A 196 36.41 25.61 1.44
CA ASN A 196 37.83 25.36 1.17
C ASN A 196 38.07 23.88 0.91
N ILE A 197 39.08 23.55 0.08
CA ILE A 197 39.47 22.18 -0.23
C ILE A 197 40.48 21.72 0.83
N MET A 198 40.22 20.59 1.49
CA MET A 198 41.21 19.93 2.36
C MET A 198 42.36 19.34 1.54
N PRO A 199 43.54 19.13 2.14
CA PRO A 199 44.60 18.34 1.53
C PRO A 199 44.07 17.02 0.94
N LEU A 200 44.52 16.68 -0.27
CA LEU A 200 44.03 15.50 -0.98
C LEU A 200 44.32 14.22 -0.19
N LEU A 201 43.31 13.36 -0.03
CA LEU A 201 43.56 12.00 0.44
C LEU A 201 44.39 11.26 -0.61
N ASN A 202 45.52 10.71 -0.17
CA ASN A 202 46.31 9.80 -0.99
C ASN A 202 45.67 8.40 -0.95
N ASN A 203 44.52 8.25 -1.64
CA ASN A 203 43.78 7.01 -1.75
C ASN A 203 43.56 6.60 -3.22
N GLU A 204 43.49 5.29 -3.46
CA GLU A 204 43.31 4.76 -4.82
C GLU A 204 41.84 4.78 -5.27
N GLU A 205 40.90 4.85 -4.32
CA GLU A 205 39.44 4.76 -4.56
C GLU A 205 38.72 6.12 -4.40
N ASP A 206 37.48 6.20 -4.87
CA ASP A 206 36.62 7.37 -4.64
C ASP A 206 36.08 7.32 -3.20
N THR A 207 36.17 8.41 -2.43
CA THR A 207 35.81 8.47 -0.99
C THR A 207 34.30 8.28 -0.68
N THR A 208 33.50 7.84 -1.64
CA THR A 208 32.13 8.34 -1.82
C THR A 208 31.08 7.27 -1.65
N ARG A 209 31.49 6.01 -1.62
CA ARG A 209 30.55 4.89 -1.54
C ARG A 209 30.44 4.23 -0.18
N LYS A 210 31.40 4.37 0.76
CA LYS A 210 31.39 3.65 2.05
C LYS A 210 32.26 4.31 3.12
N ARG A 211 31.88 5.48 3.64
CA ARG A 211 32.49 6.02 4.85
C ARG A 211 31.83 5.39 6.06
N LEU A 212 32.63 4.91 7.00
CA LEU A 212 32.12 4.28 8.22
C LEU A 212 31.96 5.31 9.34
N LEU A 213 32.93 6.22 9.46
CA LEU A 213 32.94 7.23 10.51
C LEU A 213 33.81 8.41 10.09
N PHE A 214 33.32 9.63 10.32
CA PHE A 214 34.13 10.84 10.29
C PHE A 214 33.95 11.58 11.62
N THR A 215 35.04 11.79 12.35
CA THR A 215 34.98 12.30 13.71
C THR A 215 36.20 13.17 14.07
N TYR A 216 36.15 13.82 15.22
CA TYR A 216 37.22 14.62 15.78
C TYR A 216 37.60 14.09 17.16
N SER A 217 38.88 13.83 17.40
CA SER A 217 39.37 13.34 18.69
C SER A 217 40.81 13.75 18.91
N ASN A 218 41.16 14.13 20.13
CA ASN A 218 42.54 14.47 20.54
C ASN A 218 43.25 15.51 19.66
N GLY A 219 42.52 16.49 19.12
CA GLY A 219 43.09 17.52 18.26
C GLY A 219 43.09 17.17 16.76
N GLU A 220 42.68 15.96 16.40
CA GLU A 220 42.81 15.43 15.05
C GLU A 220 41.45 15.09 14.43
N TYR A 221 41.33 15.31 13.12
CA TYR A 221 40.20 14.84 12.32
C TYR A 221 40.49 13.44 11.80
N ILE A 222 39.57 12.52 12.06
CA ILE A 222 39.76 11.09 11.83
C ILE A 222 38.67 10.58 10.90
N LEU A 223 39.07 10.00 9.77
CA LEU A 223 38.18 9.42 8.78
C LEU A 223 38.45 7.92 8.61
N TYR A 224 37.42 7.10 8.73
CA TYR A 224 37.46 5.66 8.47
C TYR A 224 36.65 5.27 7.25
N PHE A 225 37.23 4.43 6.40
CA PHE A 225 36.53 3.79 5.29
C PHE A 225 37.25 2.52 4.84
N TYR A 226 36.63 1.77 3.92
CA TYR A 226 37.24 0.60 3.31
C TYR A 226 37.94 0.93 2.00
N GLU A 227 39.18 0.47 1.83
CA GLU A 227 39.90 0.43 0.56
C GLU A 227 40.17 -1.02 0.17
N ARG A 228 39.66 -1.50 -0.97
CA ARG A 228 39.81 -2.89 -1.42
C ARG A 228 39.56 -3.93 -0.31
N ASN A 229 38.50 -3.75 0.48
CA ASN A 229 38.11 -4.57 1.64
C ASN A 229 39.05 -4.49 2.86
N THR A 230 39.97 -3.53 2.91
CA THR A 230 40.79 -3.23 4.10
C THR A 230 40.27 -2.00 4.80
N LEU A 231 40.04 -2.09 6.11
CA LEU A 231 39.67 -0.93 6.92
C LEU A 231 40.89 -0.02 7.11
N VAL A 232 40.74 1.26 6.76
CA VAL A 232 41.81 2.25 6.88
C VAL A 232 41.35 3.45 7.68
N ARG A 233 42.27 3.96 8.52
CA ARG A 233 42.13 5.18 9.32
C ARG A 233 43.01 6.26 8.72
N TYR A 234 42.40 7.39 8.38
CA TYR A 234 43.07 8.60 7.93
C TYR A 234 42.99 9.68 9.00
N VAL A 235 44.10 10.36 9.27
CA VAL A 235 44.18 11.39 10.30
C VAL A 235 44.85 12.65 9.77
N ILE A 236 44.32 13.80 10.16
CA ILE A 236 44.91 15.11 9.88
C ILE A 236 44.72 16.06 11.07
N ASP A 237 45.75 16.85 11.37
CA ASP A 237 45.82 17.80 12.49
C ASP A 237 45.59 19.26 12.05
N SER A 238 45.71 19.55 10.74
CA SER A 238 45.53 20.88 10.15
C SER A 238 44.74 20.82 8.84
N LEU A 239 43.64 21.57 8.76
CA LEU A 239 42.75 21.60 7.59
C LEU A 239 43.32 22.32 6.37
N GLU A 240 44.33 23.17 6.55
CA GLU A 240 44.93 23.98 5.46
C GLU A 240 46.27 23.42 4.98
N ASN A 241 47.16 23.08 5.90
CA ASN A 241 48.55 22.73 5.60
C ASN A 241 48.97 21.35 6.13
N GLY A 242 48.00 20.56 6.62
CA GLY A 242 48.25 19.22 7.14
C GLY A 242 48.53 18.20 6.05
N ASN A 243 49.05 17.05 6.46
CA ASN A 243 49.16 15.88 5.60
C ASN A 243 48.39 14.73 6.22
N TRP A 244 47.59 14.05 5.39
CA TRP A 244 46.90 12.85 5.82
C TRP A 244 47.90 11.75 6.18
N SER A 245 47.85 11.28 7.42
CA SER A 245 48.51 10.03 7.81
C SER A 245 47.53 8.86 7.67
N LYS A 246 48.00 7.75 7.09
CA LYS A 246 47.21 6.55 6.85
C LYS A 246 47.67 5.43 7.77
N THR A 247 46.73 4.75 8.40
CA THR A 247 46.99 3.53 9.19
C THR A 247 46.02 2.43 8.75
N ILE A 248 46.53 1.23 8.53
CA ILE A 248 45.69 0.05 8.32
C ILE A 248 45.17 -0.42 9.68
N VAL A 249 43.87 -0.62 9.79
CA VAL A 249 43.22 -1.10 11.01
C VAL A 249 42.87 -2.57 10.79
N ASP A 250 43.56 -3.46 11.50
CA ASP A 250 43.35 -4.90 11.38
C ASP A 250 42.31 -5.37 12.41
N ILE A 251 41.14 -5.76 11.93
CA ILE A 251 40.06 -6.33 12.74
C ILE A 251 39.65 -7.65 12.10
N SER A 252 39.65 -8.72 12.89
CA SER A 252 39.25 -10.04 12.41
C SER A 252 37.79 -10.04 11.95
N GLY A 253 37.55 -10.43 10.70
CA GLY A 253 36.21 -10.47 10.11
C GLY A 253 35.65 -9.11 9.71
N ALA A 254 36.50 -8.08 9.58
CA ALA A 254 36.09 -6.76 9.12
C ALA A 254 35.34 -6.83 7.77
N ASP A 255 34.18 -6.18 7.70
CA ASP A 255 33.37 -6.09 6.48
C ASP A 255 32.82 -4.67 6.31
N LYS A 256 32.59 -4.31 5.05
CA LYS A 256 32.09 -3.00 4.61
C LYS A 256 30.69 -2.66 5.15
N ASP A 257 29.96 -3.65 5.65
CA ASP A 257 28.62 -3.49 6.22
C ASP A 257 28.65 -3.33 7.76
N ALA A 258 29.83 -3.15 8.36
CA ALA A 258 29.99 -2.86 9.79
C ALA A 258 29.58 -1.44 10.19
N THR A 259 29.28 -1.27 11.48
CA THR A 259 29.06 0.04 12.09
C THR A 259 30.27 0.44 12.94
N LEU A 260 30.77 1.67 12.78
CA LEU A 260 31.86 2.23 13.57
C LEU A 260 31.42 3.54 14.23
N LEU A 261 31.54 3.62 15.56
CA LEU A 261 31.11 4.76 16.37
C LEU A 261 32.28 5.31 17.19
N HIS A 262 32.22 6.62 17.52
CA HIS A 262 33.12 7.28 18.46
C HIS A 262 32.30 7.95 19.56
N ALA A 263 32.47 7.50 20.80
CA ALA A 263 31.73 7.97 21.97
C ALA A 263 32.55 7.79 23.25
N GLY A 264 32.38 8.68 24.23
CA GLY A 264 33.10 8.59 25.52
C GLY A 264 34.63 8.50 25.38
N GLY A 265 35.20 9.08 24.31
CA GLY A 265 36.64 9.02 24.01
C GLY A 265 37.17 7.67 23.51
N LYS A 266 36.28 6.73 23.15
CA LYS A 266 36.62 5.41 22.59
C LYS A 266 35.94 5.16 21.25
N PHE A 267 36.49 4.22 20.50
CA PHE A 267 35.95 3.76 19.22
C PHE A 267 35.33 2.38 19.39
N TYR A 268 34.17 2.18 18.75
CA TYR A 268 33.42 0.94 18.85
C TYR A 268 33.06 0.42 17.47
N TYR A 269 33.38 -0.83 17.19
CA TYR A 269 33.19 -1.47 15.89
C TYR A 269 32.29 -2.70 16.03
N PHE A 270 31.20 -2.73 15.25
CA PHE A 270 30.13 -3.71 15.37
C PHE A 270 29.89 -4.41 14.02
N ILE A 271 29.91 -5.75 14.03
CA ILE A 271 29.75 -6.57 12.83
C ILE A 271 29.32 -8.00 13.17
N ASN A 272 28.32 -8.55 12.46
CA ASN A 272 27.99 -10.00 12.45
C ASN A 272 28.09 -10.68 13.83
N TYR A 273 27.40 -10.15 14.85
CA TYR A 273 27.42 -10.69 16.24
C TYR A 273 28.75 -10.52 16.98
N ASN A 274 29.57 -9.56 16.57
CA ASN A 274 30.81 -9.20 17.24
C ASN A 274 30.81 -7.71 17.51
N ALA A 275 31.28 -7.35 18.71
CA ALA A 275 31.57 -5.99 19.09
C ALA A 275 33.04 -5.89 19.49
N TYR A 276 33.66 -4.78 19.14
CA TYR A 276 35.04 -4.47 19.47
C TYR A 276 35.13 -3.04 19.98
N ALA A 277 36.04 -2.78 20.93
CA ALA A 277 36.33 -1.45 21.45
C ALA A 277 37.81 -1.12 21.29
N SER A 278 38.11 0.18 21.11
CA SER A 278 39.47 0.69 21.00
C SER A 278 39.61 2.04 21.68
N ASN A 279 40.72 2.27 22.39
CA ASN A 279 41.02 3.58 22.99
C ASN A 279 41.73 4.53 22.01
N ASP A 280 42.43 3.98 21.01
CA ASP A 280 43.24 4.74 20.05
C ASP A 280 42.65 4.73 18.63
N GLY A 281 41.62 3.92 18.40
CA GLY A 281 40.98 3.76 17.10
C GLY A 281 41.78 2.90 16.12
N ILE A 282 42.82 2.21 16.59
CA ILE A 282 43.68 1.34 15.78
C ILE A 282 43.64 -0.09 16.33
N ASN A 283 43.82 -0.23 17.63
CA ASN A 283 43.89 -1.52 18.30
C ASN A 283 42.51 -1.85 18.88
N PHE A 284 41.77 -2.71 18.18
CA PHE A 284 40.42 -3.13 18.56
C PHE A 284 40.45 -4.45 19.33
N GLU A 285 39.92 -4.43 20.55
CA GLU A 285 39.78 -5.61 21.40
C GLU A 285 38.33 -6.08 21.40
N ARG A 286 38.12 -7.40 21.28
CA ARG A 286 36.78 -7.98 21.23
C ARG A 286 36.09 -7.83 22.59
N MET A 287 34.86 -7.32 22.57
CA MET A 287 34.00 -7.18 23.74
C MET A 287 33.23 -8.48 23.99
N THR A 288 32.95 -8.77 25.26
CA THR A 288 32.02 -9.85 25.61
C THR A 288 30.60 -9.34 25.42
N LEU A 289 29.82 -10.04 24.59
CA LEU A 289 28.40 -9.72 24.39
C LEU A 289 27.53 -10.42 25.44
N PRO A 290 26.38 -9.83 25.81
CA PRO A 290 25.38 -10.46 26.65
C PRO A 290 24.85 -11.77 26.05
N SER A 291 24.24 -12.62 26.88
CA SER A 291 23.79 -13.97 26.47
C SER A 291 22.70 -13.95 25.38
N LYS A 292 21.92 -12.86 25.34
CA LYS A 292 20.93 -12.53 24.30
C LYS A 292 21.42 -11.45 23.31
N GLY A 293 22.67 -11.02 23.42
CA GLY A 293 23.23 -9.89 22.67
C GLY A 293 23.40 -10.21 21.20
N TYR A 294 22.46 -9.76 20.39
CA TYR A 294 22.60 -9.70 18.95
C TYR A 294 23.15 -8.32 18.60
N VAL A 295 24.21 -8.28 17.79
CA VAL A 295 24.78 -7.01 17.34
C VAL A 295 24.80 -6.96 15.82
N GLY A 296 23.92 -6.13 15.26
CA GLY A 296 23.74 -5.98 13.82
C GLY A 296 23.75 -4.52 13.36
N VAL A 297 23.07 -3.62 14.09
CA VAL A 297 23.01 -2.19 13.79
C VAL A 297 23.10 -1.43 15.11
N ALA A 298 24.20 -0.69 15.29
CA ALA A 298 24.44 0.11 16.48
C ALA A 298 24.20 1.60 16.19
N LEU A 299 23.51 2.30 17.09
CA LEU A 299 23.25 3.73 17.02
C LEU A 299 23.87 4.44 18.21
N LEU A 300 24.36 5.66 18.02
CA LEU A 300 24.83 6.51 19.11
C LEU A 300 23.75 7.51 19.49
N VAL A 301 23.27 7.45 20.73
CA VAL A 301 22.23 8.35 21.25
C VAL A 301 22.67 8.89 22.61
N ASN A 302 23.03 10.17 22.66
CA ASN A 302 23.47 10.84 23.90
C ASN A 302 24.55 10.03 24.65
N ASP A 303 25.67 9.74 23.95
CA ASP A 303 26.81 8.94 24.43
C ASP A 303 26.54 7.48 24.79
N LYS A 304 25.30 6.99 24.55
CA LYS A 304 24.95 5.57 24.71
C LYS A 304 24.92 4.88 23.36
N ILE A 305 25.46 3.68 23.30
CA ILE A 305 25.41 2.84 22.10
C ILE A 305 24.23 1.89 22.22
N VAL A 306 23.39 1.89 21.20
CA VAL A 306 22.12 1.18 21.16
C VAL A 306 22.13 0.17 20.04
N ASP A 307 21.84 -1.09 20.32
CA ASP A 307 21.62 -2.09 19.26
C ASP A 307 20.14 -2.44 19.12
N PHE A 308 19.61 -2.26 17.91
CA PHE A 308 18.21 -2.54 17.58
C PHE A 308 18.01 -3.79 16.71
N SER A 309 18.97 -4.72 16.69
CA SER A 309 18.89 -5.89 15.83
C SER A 309 17.75 -6.85 16.25
N LYS A 310 17.22 -7.57 15.24
CA LYS A 310 15.93 -8.28 15.27
C LYS A 310 15.69 -9.10 16.55
N GLY A 311 14.79 -8.62 17.40
CA GLY A 311 14.19 -9.38 18.51
C GLY A 311 14.87 -9.25 19.88
N ALA A 312 16.03 -8.59 19.98
CA ALA A 312 16.66 -8.29 21.27
C ALA A 312 17.29 -6.91 21.21
N ILE A 313 16.90 -6.02 22.13
CA ILE A 313 17.49 -4.69 22.22
C ILE A 313 18.52 -4.75 23.34
N CYS A 314 19.79 -4.59 22.98
CA CYS A 314 20.87 -4.54 23.95
C CYS A 314 21.52 -3.16 23.94
N TRP A 315 21.84 -2.68 25.13
CA TRP A 315 22.35 -1.33 25.35
C TRP A 315 23.77 -1.43 25.86
N TYR A 316 24.67 -0.63 25.30
CA TYR A 316 26.00 -0.47 25.82
C TYR A 316 26.23 0.97 26.25
N ASP A 317 26.42 1.16 27.54
CA ASP A 317 26.76 2.45 28.11
C ASP A 317 28.27 2.67 27.97
N ALA A 318 28.66 3.63 27.11
CA ALA A 318 30.05 3.92 26.84
C ALA A 318 30.78 4.58 28.02
N GLU A 319 30.04 5.22 28.94
CA GLU A 319 30.60 5.84 30.13
C GLU A 319 30.88 4.79 31.22
N THR A 320 29.92 3.89 31.46
CA THR A 320 30.04 2.89 32.55
C THR A 320 30.67 1.57 32.09
N GLY A 321 30.70 1.30 30.79
CA GLY A 321 31.25 0.08 30.19
C GLY A 321 30.39 -1.17 30.39
N ASN A 322 29.10 -1.00 30.72
CA ASN A 322 28.19 -2.11 31.02
C ASN A 322 27.14 -2.32 29.92
N TRP A 323 26.74 -3.58 29.76
CA TRP A 323 25.57 -3.94 28.96
C TRP A 323 24.29 -3.91 29.80
N LEU A 324 23.19 -3.41 29.22
CA LEU A 324 21.84 -3.60 29.76
C LEU A 324 21.07 -4.51 28.81
N GLU A 325 20.38 -5.52 29.36
CA GLU A 325 19.53 -6.45 28.61
C GLU A 325 18.06 -6.08 28.79
N ASN A 326 17.27 -6.25 27.73
CA ASN A 326 15.80 -6.22 27.79
C ASN A 326 15.20 -7.38 26.98
N ASP A 327 13.98 -7.79 27.32
CA ASP A 327 13.19 -8.83 26.66
C ASP A 327 12.55 -8.38 25.32
N GLY A 328 12.97 -7.23 24.78
CA GLY A 328 12.51 -6.67 23.50
C GLY A 328 11.39 -5.64 23.63
N ILE A 329 11.09 -4.90 22.55
CA ILE A 329 9.83 -4.14 22.46
C ILE A 329 8.71 -5.19 22.38
N ALA A 330 7.76 -5.17 23.32
CA ALA A 330 6.53 -5.93 23.19
C ALA A 330 5.74 -5.36 22.01
N GLN A 331 5.98 -5.92 20.82
CA GLN A 331 5.20 -5.55 19.65
C GLN A 331 3.77 -6.02 19.85
N ASN A 332 2.79 -5.23 19.41
CA ASN A 332 1.41 -5.73 19.27
C ASN A 332 1.41 -6.73 18.12
N ILE A 333 1.66 -7.98 18.50
CA ILE A 333 1.84 -9.11 17.60
C ILE A 333 0.50 -9.42 16.92
N HIS A 334 0.35 -9.02 15.67
CA HIS A 334 -0.41 -9.82 14.71
C HIS A 334 0.54 -10.87 14.15
N GLN A 335 0.74 -11.95 14.91
CA GLN A 335 1.34 -13.17 14.37
C GLN A 335 0.27 -13.81 13.49
N GLU A 336 0.38 -13.60 12.19
CA GLU A 336 -0.10 -14.60 11.24
C GLU A 336 1.15 -15.24 10.62
N PRO A 337 1.33 -16.56 10.77
CA PRO A 337 2.30 -17.26 9.96
C PRO A 337 1.86 -17.10 8.52
N PHE A 338 2.74 -16.59 7.66
CA PHE A 338 2.57 -16.75 6.23
C PHE A 338 2.57 -18.26 5.96
N VAL A 339 1.39 -18.89 5.94
CA VAL A 339 1.28 -20.32 5.66
C VAL A 339 1.40 -20.44 4.15
N GLU A 340 2.62 -20.71 3.67
CA GLU A 340 2.81 -21.17 2.29
C GLU A 340 1.80 -22.28 1.99
N ASN A 341 1.09 -22.17 0.87
CA ASN A 341 0.13 -23.17 0.34
C ASN A 341 -1.26 -23.22 1.00
N LEU A 342 -1.79 -22.08 1.48
CA LEU A 342 -3.19 -21.95 1.94
C LEU A 342 -4.09 -21.32 0.86
N TYR A 343 -5.07 -22.07 0.36
CA TYR A 343 -5.92 -21.68 -0.77
C TYR A 343 -7.39 -21.56 -0.38
N TRP A 344 -8.02 -20.42 -0.67
CA TRP A 344 -9.48 -20.30 -0.56
C TRP A 344 -10.14 -20.98 -1.76
N THR A 345 -11.08 -21.89 -1.50
CA THR A 345 -11.79 -22.60 -2.56
C THR A 345 -13.09 -21.93 -2.99
N GLY A 346 -13.60 -20.92 -2.29
CA GLY A 346 -14.99 -20.46 -2.44
C GLY A 346 -15.96 -21.09 -1.44
N LYS A 347 -15.51 -22.13 -0.71
CA LYS A 347 -16.25 -22.80 0.37
C LYS A 347 -15.47 -22.80 1.68
N GLU A 348 -14.21 -23.22 1.61
CA GLU A 348 -13.29 -23.32 2.74
C GLU A 348 -11.84 -23.12 2.28
N TYR A 349 -10.94 -22.89 3.23
CA TYR A 349 -9.50 -22.91 3.03
C TYR A 349 -8.98 -24.35 3.02
N ILE A 350 -8.07 -24.62 2.10
CA ILE A 350 -7.36 -25.89 2.01
C ILE A 350 -5.86 -25.61 2.03
N ARG A 351 -5.10 -26.35 2.85
CA ARG A 351 -3.64 -26.34 2.81
C ARG A 351 -3.06 -27.74 2.88
N ARG A 352 -1.81 -27.87 2.46
CA ARG A 352 -1.01 -29.06 2.74
C ARG A 352 -0.20 -28.83 4.02
N ASN A 353 -0.38 -29.68 5.02
CA ASN A 353 0.53 -29.75 6.15
C ASN A 353 1.90 -30.25 5.65
N LEU A 354 2.95 -29.45 5.83
CA LEU A 354 4.29 -29.76 5.31
C LEU A 354 5.00 -30.87 6.11
N GLU A 355 4.61 -31.09 7.37
CA GLU A 355 5.19 -32.12 8.23
C GLU A 355 4.54 -33.48 8.00
N THR A 356 3.20 -33.52 7.95
CA THR A 356 2.44 -34.78 7.82
C THR A 356 2.12 -35.11 6.36
N GLY A 357 2.19 -34.12 5.47
CA GLY A 357 1.75 -34.25 4.08
C GLY A 357 0.23 -34.34 3.93
N ILE A 358 -0.55 -34.20 5.01
CA ILE A 358 -2.01 -34.31 5.00
C ILE A 358 -2.64 -32.98 4.55
N ILE A 359 -3.77 -33.07 3.85
CA ILE A 359 -4.60 -31.92 3.53
C ILE A 359 -5.39 -31.49 4.76
N GLU A 360 -5.25 -30.23 5.14
CA GLU A 360 -5.99 -29.62 6.24
C GLU A 360 -6.97 -28.60 5.70
N MET A 361 -8.15 -28.56 6.30
CA MET A 361 -9.24 -27.70 5.84
C MET A 361 -9.74 -26.84 6.99
N THR A 362 -10.28 -25.66 6.67
CA THR A 362 -10.82 -24.73 7.66
C THR A 362 -11.69 -23.67 7.01
N THR A 363 -12.69 -23.16 7.72
CA THR A 363 -13.46 -21.99 7.28
C THR A 363 -12.94 -20.68 7.88
N ASP A 364 -12.09 -20.74 8.91
CA ASP A 364 -11.67 -19.57 9.69
C ASP A 364 -10.15 -19.33 9.72
N LYS A 365 -9.33 -20.24 9.16
CA LYS A 365 -7.86 -20.25 9.23
C LYS A 365 -7.28 -20.39 10.64
N VAL A 366 -8.11 -20.60 11.65
CA VAL A 366 -7.68 -20.78 13.04
C VAL A 366 -7.78 -22.25 13.42
N HIS A 367 -8.91 -22.87 13.11
CA HIS A 367 -9.20 -24.25 13.45
C HIS A 367 -9.13 -25.09 12.19
N PHE A 368 -7.94 -25.67 11.96
CA PHE A 368 -7.74 -26.65 10.89
C PHE A 368 -8.16 -28.03 11.37
N TYR A 369 -8.99 -28.71 10.57
CA TYR A 369 -9.27 -30.12 10.75
C TYR A 369 -8.49 -30.95 9.73
N ASP A 370 -7.94 -32.06 10.22
CA ASP A 370 -7.31 -33.09 9.41
C ASP A 370 -8.39 -33.76 8.57
N SER A 371 -8.25 -33.70 7.24
CA SER A 371 -9.21 -34.33 6.34
C SER A 371 -9.12 -35.87 6.33
N GLY A 372 -8.03 -36.44 6.86
CA GLY A 372 -7.64 -37.85 6.75
C GLY A 372 -6.95 -38.17 5.43
N ILE A 373 -6.69 -37.15 4.61
CA ILE A 373 -6.35 -37.29 3.21
C ILE A 373 -4.88 -36.92 3.00
N THR A 374 -4.06 -37.90 2.61
CA THR A 374 -2.63 -37.68 2.32
C THR A 374 -2.45 -37.02 0.94
N ALA A 375 -1.52 -36.06 0.81
CA ALA A 375 -1.16 -35.44 -0.46
C ALA A 375 -0.73 -36.46 -1.53
N GLU A 376 -0.28 -37.65 -1.12
CA GLU A 376 0.07 -38.74 -2.03
C GLU A 376 -1.10 -39.36 -2.80
N ASN A 377 -2.33 -38.96 -2.51
CA ASN A 377 -3.52 -39.45 -3.22
C ASN A 377 -4.04 -38.43 -4.26
N TYR A 378 -3.41 -37.26 -4.41
CA TYR A 378 -3.93 -36.18 -5.25
C TYR A 378 -2.85 -35.48 -6.07
N GLN A 379 -2.84 -35.75 -7.37
CA GLN A 379 -1.87 -35.17 -8.32
C GLN A 379 -1.84 -33.64 -8.30
N ALA A 380 -3.01 -32.99 -8.23
CA ALA A 380 -3.08 -31.53 -8.34
C ALA A 380 -2.51 -30.76 -7.13
N PHE A 381 -2.38 -31.41 -5.99
CA PHE A 381 -1.84 -30.83 -4.76
C PHE A 381 -0.36 -31.22 -4.53
N TRP A 382 0.22 -32.00 -5.44
CA TRP A 382 1.57 -32.56 -5.33
C TRP A 382 2.66 -31.61 -5.83
N GLU A 383 2.35 -30.78 -6.82
CA GLU A 383 3.29 -29.90 -7.56
C GLU A 383 3.73 -28.66 -6.76
N ARG A 384 3.66 -28.73 -5.43
CA ARG A 384 3.90 -27.64 -4.46
C ARG A 384 3.00 -26.41 -4.61
N TYR A 385 2.26 -26.20 -5.70
CA TYR A 385 1.50 -24.96 -5.89
C TYR A 385 0.22 -25.13 -6.72
N ALA A 386 -0.91 -25.54 -6.14
CA ALA A 386 -2.19 -25.42 -6.84
C ALA A 386 -2.37 -23.98 -7.36
N TYR A 387 -2.39 -23.80 -8.69
CA TYR A 387 -2.42 -22.48 -9.30
C TYR A 387 -3.78 -21.80 -9.09
N LYS A 388 -4.86 -22.59 -9.17
CA LYS A 388 -6.23 -22.14 -8.92
C LYS A 388 -7.10 -23.30 -8.46
N ILE A 389 -7.94 -23.03 -7.45
CA ILE A 389 -8.98 -23.94 -6.95
C ILE A 389 -10.29 -23.18 -6.81
N GLN A 390 -11.41 -23.77 -7.26
CA GLN A 390 -12.74 -23.19 -7.17
C GLN A 390 -13.79 -24.25 -6.85
N TRP A 391 -14.63 -23.99 -5.85
CA TRP A 391 -15.80 -24.77 -5.51
C TRP A 391 -16.95 -24.43 -6.45
N THR A 392 -17.54 -25.45 -7.06
CA THR A 392 -18.61 -25.30 -8.07
C THR A 392 -20.01 -25.43 -7.48
N GLY A 393 -20.13 -25.50 -6.15
CA GLY A 393 -21.37 -25.91 -5.48
C GLY A 393 -21.50 -27.44 -5.33
N LYS A 394 -20.70 -28.21 -6.07
CA LYS A 394 -20.71 -29.68 -6.03
C LYS A 394 -19.33 -30.33 -6.06
N HIS A 395 -18.36 -29.72 -6.74
CA HIS A 395 -17.01 -30.26 -6.91
C HIS A 395 -15.97 -29.15 -6.69
N TYR A 396 -14.74 -29.51 -6.33
CA TYR A 396 -13.58 -28.63 -6.46
C TYR A 396 -12.98 -28.78 -7.85
N LEU A 397 -12.96 -27.67 -8.58
CA LEU A 397 -12.29 -27.53 -9.86
C LEU A 397 -10.87 -27.00 -9.63
N VAL A 398 -9.86 -27.74 -10.08
CA VAL A 398 -8.45 -27.50 -9.71
C VAL A 398 -7.54 -27.50 -10.94
N THR A 399 -6.53 -26.63 -10.93
CA THR A 399 -5.34 -26.72 -11.80
C THR A 399 -4.07 -26.52 -10.96
N ALA A 400 -3.02 -27.28 -11.29
CA ALA A 400 -1.90 -27.55 -10.41
C ALA A 400 -0.65 -26.70 -10.68
N GLU A 401 -0.55 -26.05 -11.83
CA GLU A 401 0.65 -25.29 -12.22
C GLU A 401 0.29 -24.13 -13.16
N TYR A 402 0.95 -22.99 -12.99
CA TYR A 402 0.89 -21.92 -13.97
C TYR A 402 1.59 -22.37 -15.25
N GLY A 403 0.85 -22.46 -16.35
CA GLY A 403 1.36 -23.04 -17.58
C GLY A 403 1.16 -24.54 -17.72
N GLY A 404 0.53 -25.20 -16.73
CA GLY A 404 0.10 -26.60 -16.86
C GLY A 404 -1.08 -26.72 -17.83
N ASN A 405 -1.33 -27.92 -18.37
CA ASN A 405 -2.37 -28.15 -19.37
C ASN A 405 -3.51 -29.08 -18.90
N LYS A 406 -3.54 -29.41 -17.60
CA LYS A 406 -4.51 -30.35 -17.02
C LYS A 406 -5.38 -29.68 -15.95
N ILE A 407 -6.64 -30.10 -15.91
CA ILE A 407 -7.61 -29.74 -14.86
C ILE A 407 -8.21 -31.00 -14.24
N TRP A 408 -8.64 -30.87 -12.98
CA TRP A 408 -9.22 -31.95 -12.20
C TRP A 408 -10.53 -31.49 -11.54
N LEU A 409 -11.49 -32.41 -11.43
CA LEU A 409 -12.66 -32.29 -10.59
C LEU A 409 -12.56 -33.25 -9.41
N TYR A 410 -12.70 -32.71 -8.20
CA TYR A 410 -12.75 -33.48 -6.97
C TYR A 410 -14.12 -33.33 -6.28
N ASP A 411 -14.61 -34.37 -5.61
CA ASP A 411 -15.82 -34.28 -4.79
C ASP A 411 -15.56 -33.57 -3.44
N GLU A 412 -16.58 -33.47 -2.59
CA GLU A 412 -16.46 -32.84 -1.25
C GLU A 412 -15.46 -33.54 -0.32
N LEU A 413 -15.22 -34.83 -0.53
CA LEU A 413 -14.24 -35.62 0.20
C LEU A 413 -12.89 -35.63 -0.55
N LEU A 414 -12.70 -34.68 -1.45
CA LEU A 414 -11.58 -34.52 -2.35
C LEU A 414 -11.33 -35.71 -3.28
N ASN A 415 -12.19 -36.73 -3.42
CA ASN A 415 -11.92 -37.84 -4.36
C ASN A 415 -11.97 -37.38 -5.82
N LEU A 416 -11.08 -37.89 -6.66
CA LEU A 416 -11.05 -37.56 -8.08
C LEU A 416 -12.32 -38.06 -8.77
N VAL A 417 -13.09 -37.13 -9.34
CA VAL A 417 -14.33 -37.39 -10.09
C VAL A 417 -14.05 -37.48 -11.58
N ASP A 418 -13.30 -36.52 -12.12
CA ASP A 418 -12.97 -36.46 -13.55
C ASP A 418 -11.71 -35.60 -13.77
N GLU A 419 -11.08 -35.73 -14.93
CA GLU A 419 -9.92 -34.93 -15.33
C GLU A 419 -9.90 -34.67 -16.83
N HIS A 420 -9.31 -33.55 -17.24
CA HIS A 420 -9.20 -33.20 -18.65
C HIS A 420 -7.84 -32.58 -18.95
N THR A 421 -7.27 -32.91 -20.12
CA THR A 421 -5.99 -32.39 -20.60
C THR A 421 -6.20 -31.65 -21.91
N PHE A 422 -5.71 -30.41 -21.96
CA PHE A 422 -5.76 -29.55 -23.13
C PHE A 422 -4.45 -29.57 -23.92
N ASP A 423 -4.53 -29.19 -25.19
CA ASP A 423 -3.36 -29.06 -26.08
C ASP A 423 -2.57 -27.75 -25.87
N GLY A 424 -2.98 -26.92 -24.90
CA GLY A 424 -2.34 -25.64 -24.57
C GLY A 424 -2.28 -25.39 -23.07
N ASP A 425 -1.55 -24.33 -22.71
CA ASP A 425 -1.29 -23.97 -21.32
C ASP A 425 -2.55 -23.30 -20.73
N ILE A 426 -2.98 -23.74 -19.56
CA ILE A 426 -4.10 -23.15 -18.83
C ILE A 426 -3.63 -21.83 -18.22
N MET A 427 -4.27 -20.75 -18.65
CA MET A 427 -3.98 -19.39 -18.20
C MET A 427 -4.96 -18.94 -17.12
N ASP A 428 -6.23 -19.37 -17.23
CA ASP A 428 -7.26 -19.10 -16.24
C ASP A 428 -8.37 -20.15 -16.29
N LEU A 429 -9.14 -20.24 -15.21
CA LEU A 429 -10.19 -21.24 -15.01
C LEU A 429 -11.35 -20.62 -14.23
N ALA A 430 -12.58 -20.90 -14.64
CA ALA A 430 -13.76 -20.43 -13.93
C ALA A 430 -14.90 -21.45 -13.97
N PHE A 431 -15.80 -21.33 -13.01
CA PHE A 431 -17.10 -21.96 -13.01
C PHE A 431 -18.18 -20.91 -12.79
N SER A 432 -19.15 -20.84 -13.69
CA SER A 432 -20.33 -19.98 -13.57
C SER A 432 -21.52 -20.58 -14.33
N ASN A 433 -22.74 -20.44 -13.80
CA ASN A 433 -23.99 -20.89 -14.42
C ASN A 433 -23.90 -22.33 -14.96
N GLU A 434 -23.47 -23.25 -14.09
CA GLU A 434 -23.29 -24.68 -14.40
C GLU A 434 -22.32 -24.98 -15.55
N THR A 435 -21.48 -24.00 -15.90
CA THR A 435 -20.56 -24.08 -17.03
C THR A 435 -19.12 -23.89 -16.53
N TYR A 436 -18.26 -24.84 -16.90
CA TYR A 436 -16.82 -24.79 -16.71
C TYR A 436 -16.21 -23.96 -17.84
N TYR A 437 -15.29 -23.06 -17.52
CA TYR A 437 -14.54 -22.25 -18.47
C TYR A 437 -13.04 -22.45 -18.26
N VAL A 438 -12.31 -22.60 -19.35
CA VAL A 438 -10.86 -22.69 -19.37
C VAL A 438 -10.31 -21.75 -20.41
N ARG A 439 -9.42 -20.86 -20.02
CA ARG A 439 -8.68 -20.01 -20.93
C ARG A 439 -7.33 -20.66 -21.24
N LEU A 440 -7.05 -20.84 -22.53
CA LEU A 440 -5.79 -21.41 -23.00
C LEU A 440 -4.84 -20.35 -23.59
N GLY A 441 -3.55 -20.61 -23.48
CA GLY A 441 -2.45 -19.82 -24.02
C GLY A 441 -1.19 -20.65 -24.25
N SER A 442 -0.03 -20.00 -24.36
CA SER A 442 1.28 -20.64 -24.37
C SER A 442 2.32 -19.78 -23.66
N VAL A 443 2.77 -20.23 -22.50
CA VAL A 443 3.85 -19.62 -21.71
C VAL A 443 5.18 -19.78 -22.45
N ALA A 444 5.45 -20.98 -22.99
CA ALA A 444 6.70 -21.28 -23.71
C ALA A 444 6.90 -20.44 -24.97
N ASN A 445 5.84 -20.23 -25.75
CA ASN A 445 5.89 -19.43 -26.97
C ASN A 445 5.55 -17.95 -26.74
N LYS A 446 5.33 -17.56 -25.47
CA LYS A 446 4.89 -16.20 -25.10
C LYS A 446 3.66 -15.74 -25.88
N VAL A 447 2.71 -16.65 -26.08
CA VAL A 447 1.41 -16.39 -26.70
C VAL A 447 0.37 -16.30 -25.60
N ALA A 448 -0.16 -15.10 -25.36
CA ALA A 448 -1.16 -14.85 -24.29
C ALA A 448 -2.49 -15.59 -24.50
N PHE A 449 -2.78 -16.01 -25.72
CA PHE A 449 -4.16 -16.32 -26.10
C PHE A 449 -4.27 -17.38 -27.19
N ALA A 450 -4.92 -18.49 -26.85
CA ALA A 450 -5.40 -19.51 -27.78
C ALA A 450 -6.94 -19.59 -27.83
N GLY A 451 -7.65 -19.06 -26.82
CA GLY A 451 -9.11 -19.02 -26.76
C GLY A 451 -9.67 -19.37 -25.37
N VAL A 452 -10.94 -19.03 -25.13
CA VAL A 452 -11.71 -19.53 -23.98
C VAL A 452 -12.57 -20.72 -24.44
N TYR A 453 -12.51 -21.81 -23.70
CA TYR A 453 -13.30 -23.01 -23.94
C TYR A 453 -14.29 -23.20 -22.80
N SER A 454 -15.50 -23.65 -23.12
CA SER A 454 -16.51 -23.95 -22.12
C SER A 454 -17.01 -25.39 -22.22
N SER A 455 -17.52 -25.92 -21.11
CA SER A 455 -18.22 -27.20 -21.05
C SER A 455 -19.25 -27.19 -19.94
N ARG A 456 -20.42 -27.83 -20.13
CA ARG A 456 -21.40 -28.06 -19.05
C ARG A 456 -21.26 -29.41 -18.36
N ASN A 457 -20.63 -30.36 -19.04
CA ASN A 457 -20.49 -31.74 -18.56
C ASN A 457 -19.04 -32.17 -18.32
N PHE A 458 -18.10 -31.22 -18.42
CA PHE A 458 -16.66 -31.40 -18.26
C PHE A 458 -15.97 -32.26 -19.34
N LYS A 459 -16.71 -32.70 -20.35
CA LYS A 459 -16.24 -33.63 -21.39
C LYS A 459 -16.28 -33.01 -22.77
N ASP A 460 -17.41 -32.42 -23.11
CA ASP A 460 -17.63 -31.78 -24.40
C ASP A 460 -17.24 -30.31 -24.28
N TRP A 461 -16.07 -29.96 -24.81
CA TRP A 461 -15.50 -28.61 -24.76
C TRP A 461 -15.70 -27.88 -26.09
N SER A 462 -16.19 -26.64 -26.03
CA SER A 462 -16.40 -25.77 -27.20
C SER A 462 -15.70 -24.43 -27.06
N LEU A 463 -15.17 -23.90 -28.17
CA LEU A 463 -14.56 -22.58 -28.23
C LEU A 463 -15.63 -21.48 -28.13
N GLU A 464 -15.47 -20.60 -27.15
CA GLU A 464 -16.32 -19.42 -26.92
C GLU A 464 -15.78 -18.22 -27.71
N LYS A 465 -16.31 -18.02 -28.92
CA LYS A 465 -15.81 -17.02 -29.87
C LYS A 465 -15.90 -15.57 -29.38
N ASN A 466 -16.77 -15.30 -28.42
CA ASN A 466 -17.01 -13.97 -27.87
C ASN A 466 -16.31 -13.75 -26.52
N LEU A 467 -15.60 -14.75 -26.00
CA LEU A 467 -14.90 -14.65 -24.72
C LEU A 467 -13.38 -14.65 -24.94
N ILE A 468 -12.73 -13.65 -24.36
CA ILE A 468 -11.27 -13.51 -24.34
C ILE A 468 -10.70 -13.91 -22.97
N GLU A 469 -11.51 -13.77 -21.93
CA GLU A 469 -11.16 -14.03 -20.53
C GLU A 469 -12.19 -14.98 -19.90
N ALA A 470 -11.79 -15.74 -18.89
CA ALA A 470 -12.72 -16.59 -18.16
C ALA A 470 -13.66 -15.70 -17.31
N PRO A 471 -14.99 -15.97 -17.29
CA PRO A 471 -15.93 -15.18 -16.48
C PRO A 471 -15.64 -15.29 -14.98
N LYS A 472 -15.96 -14.24 -14.22
CA LYS A 472 -15.79 -14.18 -12.76
C LYS A 472 -17.15 -14.18 -12.08
N SER A 473 -17.48 -15.25 -11.37
CA SER A 473 -18.74 -15.37 -10.63
C SER A 473 -18.51 -15.51 -9.14
N ASN A 474 -19.32 -14.83 -8.35
CA ASN A 474 -19.44 -15.02 -6.91
C ASN A 474 -20.61 -15.95 -6.52
N GLY A 475 -21.24 -16.61 -7.50
CA GLY A 475 -22.42 -17.44 -7.34
C GLY A 475 -23.76 -16.70 -7.34
N LYS A 476 -23.77 -15.35 -7.30
CA LYS A 476 -24.98 -14.52 -7.40
C LYS A 476 -25.05 -13.78 -8.73
N SER A 477 -23.93 -13.27 -9.21
CA SER A 477 -23.79 -12.68 -10.54
C SER A 477 -22.52 -13.18 -11.23
N THR A 478 -22.35 -12.76 -12.48
CA THR A 478 -21.13 -12.99 -13.25
C THR A 478 -20.71 -11.70 -13.93
N ILE A 479 -19.42 -11.40 -13.86
CA ILE A 479 -18.80 -10.35 -14.66
C ILE A 479 -17.73 -10.93 -15.58
N LEU A 480 -17.42 -10.19 -16.63
CA LEU A 480 -16.29 -10.43 -17.51
C LEU A 480 -15.37 -9.22 -17.47
N THR A 481 -14.06 -9.44 -17.34
CA THR A 481 -13.05 -8.37 -17.40
C THR A 481 -12.20 -8.59 -18.63
N GLU A 482 -12.22 -7.68 -19.60
CA GLU A 482 -11.34 -7.71 -20.77
C GLU A 482 -10.09 -6.88 -20.53
N ARG A 483 -8.96 -7.32 -21.09
CA ARG A 483 -7.67 -6.62 -21.01
C ARG A 483 -7.14 -6.40 -22.42
N GLU A 484 -6.57 -5.21 -22.67
CA GLU A 484 -5.76 -5.00 -23.86
C GLU A 484 -4.31 -5.43 -23.60
N TYR A 485 -3.79 -6.25 -24.50
CA TYR A 485 -2.40 -6.69 -24.45
C TYR A 485 -1.56 -5.81 -25.39
N THR A 486 -0.80 -4.86 -24.85
CA THR A 486 0.11 -4.03 -25.65
C THR A 486 1.55 -4.57 -25.57
N GLY A 487 2.12 -5.02 -26.69
CA GLY A 487 3.55 -5.30 -26.85
C GLY A 487 4.02 -6.77 -26.75
N LEU A 488 5.30 -7.00 -27.13
CA LEU A 488 6.00 -8.28 -27.02
C LEU A 488 6.14 -8.65 -25.54
N GLN A 489 5.54 -9.78 -25.17
CA GLN A 489 5.50 -10.32 -23.81
C GLN A 489 6.88 -10.48 -23.17
N THR A 490 7.18 -9.57 -22.25
CA THR A 490 8.10 -9.82 -21.15
C THR A 490 7.41 -9.39 -19.87
N TYR A 491 7.06 -10.39 -19.05
CA TYR A 491 6.81 -10.25 -17.61
C TYR A 491 5.92 -9.07 -17.19
N ILE A 492 4.61 -9.33 -17.05
CA ILE A 492 3.71 -8.67 -16.09
C ILE A 492 3.81 -7.11 -16.05
N SER A 493 3.97 -6.44 -17.19
CA SER A 493 3.86 -4.98 -17.25
C SER A 493 2.46 -4.59 -17.72
N GLN A 494 1.65 -4.10 -16.78
CA GLN A 494 0.45 -3.27 -16.98
C GLN A 494 -0.55 -3.81 -18.02
N THR A 495 -1.37 -4.78 -17.59
CA THR A 495 -2.60 -5.13 -18.32
C THR A 495 -3.76 -4.49 -17.62
N ASP A 496 -3.97 -3.20 -17.88
CA ASP A 496 -5.16 -2.51 -17.40
C ASP A 496 -6.38 -3.25 -17.97
N VAL A 497 -7.36 -3.51 -17.10
CA VAL A 497 -8.67 -3.94 -17.59
C VAL A 497 -9.15 -2.80 -18.49
N THR A 498 -9.69 -3.11 -19.66
CA THR A 498 -10.19 -2.09 -20.59
C THR A 498 -11.70 -2.04 -20.61
N ARG A 499 -12.35 -3.16 -20.26
CA ARG A 499 -13.81 -3.25 -20.11
C ARG A 499 -14.16 -4.21 -19.00
N VAL A 500 -15.20 -3.86 -18.25
CA VAL A 500 -15.93 -4.79 -17.38
C VAL A 500 -17.30 -4.94 -18.00
N MET A 501 -17.82 -6.16 -18.04
CA MET A 501 -19.15 -6.45 -18.54
C MET A 501 -19.94 -7.24 -17.51
N TYR A 502 -21.23 -6.94 -17.42
CA TYR A 502 -22.20 -7.62 -16.56
C TYR A 502 -22.99 -8.64 -17.37
N GLU A 503 -23.20 -9.84 -16.82
CA GLU A 503 -24.05 -10.85 -17.44
C GLU A 503 -25.53 -10.50 -17.27
N VAL A 504 -26.21 -10.23 -18.38
CA VAL A 504 -27.63 -9.86 -18.41
C VAL A 504 -28.53 -11.06 -18.67
N ASN A 505 -28.07 -12.07 -19.42
CA ASN A 505 -28.87 -13.28 -19.72
C ASN A 505 -27.93 -14.41 -20.18
N ASN A 506 -27.60 -15.36 -19.29
CA ASN A 506 -26.84 -16.60 -19.55
C ASN A 506 -25.93 -16.53 -20.80
N LEU A 507 -24.73 -15.96 -20.64
CA LEU A 507 -23.71 -15.69 -21.67
C LEU A 507 -23.84 -14.37 -22.47
N ASN A 508 -24.90 -13.58 -22.29
CA ASN A 508 -24.96 -12.23 -22.85
C ASN A 508 -24.37 -11.23 -21.87
N PHE A 509 -23.31 -10.56 -22.30
CA PHE A 509 -22.58 -9.57 -21.50
C PHE A 509 -22.83 -8.16 -22.04
N ALA A 510 -23.14 -7.23 -21.15
CA ALA A 510 -23.27 -5.81 -21.45
C ALA A 510 -22.14 -5.03 -20.77
N GLU A 511 -21.47 -4.14 -21.50
CA GLU A 511 -20.39 -3.32 -20.94
C GLU A 511 -20.92 -2.44 -19.79
N ILE A 512 -20.15 -2.38 -18.71
CA ILE A 512 -20.43 -1.49 -17.58
C ILE A 512 -19.67 -0.18 -17.81
N ALA A 513 -20.40 0.92 -17.94
CA ALA A 513 -19.86 2.25 -17.87
C ALA A 513 -19.96 2.76 -16.42
N TYR A 514 -18.82 2.83 -15.73
CA TYR A 514 -18.76 3.39 -14.38
C TYR A 514 -18.78 4.93 -14.39
N GLU A 515 -19.50 5.51 -13.43
CA GLU A 515 -19.56 6.97 -13.21
C GLU A 515 -18.16 7.54 -12.96
N THR A 516 -17.42 6.92 -12.05
CA THR A 516 -16.03 7.29 -11.76
C THR A 516 -15.08 6.50 -12.67
N LYS A 517 -14.40 7.21 -13.59
CA LYS A 517 -13.35 6.64 -14.46
C LYS A 517 -12.03 6.53 -13.71
N THR A 518 -11.79 5.41 -13.05
CA THR A 518 -10.47 5.05 -12.51
C THR A 518 -9.72 4.14 -13.49
N THR A 519 -8.40 3.98 -13.36
CA THR A 519 -7.70 2.86 -14.03
C THR A 519 -8.44 1.58 -13.67
N ILE A 520 -8.96 0.86 -14.66
CA ILE A 520 -9.92 -0.21 -14.37
C ILE A 520 -9.16 -1.33 -13.66
N PRO A 521 -9.51 -1.60 -12.39
CA PRO A 521 -8.73 -2.52 -11.58
C PRO A 521 -9.10 -3.96 -11.88
N ASN A 522 -8.20 -4.88 -11.55
CA ASN A 522 -8.49 -6.30 -11.69
C ASN A 522 -9.43 -6.71 -10.54
N ILE A 523 -10.73 -6.75 -10.85
CA ILE A 523 -11.78 -7.19 -9.92
C ILE A 523 -11.56 -8.66 -9.56
N GLN A 524 -11.58 -8.98 -8.26
CA GLN A 524 -11.46 -10.34 -7.75
C GLN A 524 -12.75 -10.81 -7.11
N VAL A 525 -12.90 -12.12 -7.03
CA VAL A 525 -13.97 -12.75 -6.25
C VAL A 525 -13.34 -13.28 -4.97
N ILE A 526 -13.85 -12.85 -3.82
CA ILE A 526 -13.51 -13.40 -2.50
C ILE A 526 -14.79 -13.79 -1.77
N GLY A 527 -14.86 -15.04 -1.30
CA GLY A 527 -16.12 -15.59 -0.78
C GLY A 527 -17.27 -15.41 -1.79
N ASP A 528 -18.33 -14.73 -1.36
CA ASP A 528 -19.53 -14.41 -2.14
C ASP A 528 -19.57 -12.94 -2.64
N MET A 529 -18.42 -12.27 -2.71
CA MET A 529 -18.32 -10.84 -3.04
C MET A 529 -17.26 -10.57 -4.10
N TYR A 530 -17.42 -9.45 -4.79
CA TYR A 530 -16.39 -8.84 -5.63
C TYR A 530 -15.60 -7.82 -4.84
N VAL A 531 -14.28 -7.81 -5.04
CA VAL A 531 -13.38 -6.79 -4.48
C VAL A 531 -12.50 -6.19 -5.54
N LYS A 532 -12.17 -4.92 -5.37
CA LYS A 532 -11.26 -4.20 -6.25
C LYS A 532 -10.45 -3.14 -5.50
N ARG A 533 -9.33 -2.78 -6.09
CA ARG A 533 -8.47 -1.68 -5.67
C ARG A 533 -8.64 -0.52 -6.64
N THR A 534 -9.09 0.64 -6.19
CA THR A 534 -9.40 1.78 -7.06
C THR A 534 -8.39 2.90 -6.83
N VAL A 535 -7.86 3.52 -7.89
CA VAL A 535 -7.05 4.74 -7.80
C VAL A 535 -7.66 5.81 -8.69
N ASP A 536 -8.01 6.95 -8.09
CA ASP A 536 -8.57 8.08 -8.83
C ASP A 536 -7.48 8.87 -9.58
N SER A 537 -7.89 9.89 -10.34
CA SER A 537 -6.98 10.76 -11.10
C SER A 537 -6.00 11.56 -10.23
N ASN A 538 -6.28 11.69 -8.93
CA ASN A 538 -5.43 12.39 -7.97
C ASN A 538 -4.47 11.44 -7.24
N GLY A 539 -4.53 10.14 -7.52
CA GLY A 539 -3.73 9.12 -6.85
C GLY A 539 -4.32 8.64 -5.52
N ASN A 540 -5.56 9.02 -5.18
CA ASN A 540 -6.20 8.55 -3.96
C ASN A 540 -6.59 7.07 -4.12
N LEU A 541 -6.24 6.28 -3.11
CA LEU A 541 -6.53 4.86 -3.07
C LEU A 541 -7.88 4.62 -2.39
N SER A 542 -8.70 3.76 -2.97
CA SER A 542 -9.90 3.21 -2.34
C SER A 542 -9.96 1.70 -2.55
N PHE A 543 -10.71 0.99 -1.70
CA PHE A 543 -11.05 -0.40 -1.92
C PHE A 543 -12.55 -0.57 -2.07
N GLY A 544 -12.95 -1.15 -3.20
CA GLY A 544 -14.34 -1.36 -3.56
C GLY A 544 -14.81 -2.76 -3.22
N PHE A 545 -16.00 -2.86 -2.63
CA PHE A 545 -16.69 -4.12 -2.34
C PHE A 545 -18.06 -4.14 -3.03
N SER A 546 -18.44 -5.28 -3.61
CA SER A 546 -19.71 -5.40 -4.32
C SER A 546 -20.30 -6.80 -4.23
N ASN A 547 -21.63 -6.89 -4.24
CA ASN A 547 -22.38 -8.15 -4.35
C ASN A 547 -22.64 -8.57 -5.80
N ASP A 548 -22.64 -7.63 -6.74
CA ASP A 548 -23.07 -7.87 -8.12
C ASP A 548 -22.01 -7.54 -9.18
N GLY A 549 -20.95 -6.85 -8.79
CA GLY A 549 -19.88 -6.40 -9.67
C GLY A 549 -20.26 -5.20 -10.54
N VAL A 550 -21.39 -4.53 -10.26
CA VAL A 550 -21.86 -3.30 -10.93
C VAL A 550 -21.84 -2.12 -9.96
N TYR A 551 -22.38 -2.30 -8.75
CA TYR A 551 -22.42 -1.27 -7.72
C TYR A 551 -21.43 -1.59 -6.62
N PHE A 552 -20.44 -0.72 -6.43
CA PHE A 552 -19.39 -0.88 -5.44
C PHE A 552 -19.54 0.13 -4.32
N VAL A 553 -19.40 -0.33 -3.08
CA VAL A 553 -19.12 0.55 -1.95
C VAL A 553 -17.61 0.73 -1.87
N GLU A 554 -17.14 1.96 -2.03
CA GLU A 554 -15.72 2.31 -1.99
C GLU A 554 -15.33 2.79 -0.59
N ILE A 555 -14.26 2.23 -0.04
CA ILE A 555 -13.66 2.67 1.23
C ILE A 555 -12.38 3.45 0.90
N PRO A 556 -12.35 4.78 1.11
CA PRO A 556 -11.16 5.59 0.86
C PRO A 556 -10.08 5.30 1.91
N ILE A 557 -8.83 5.23 1.45
CA ILE A 557 -7.67 4.94 2.27
C ILE A 557 -6.86 6.22 2.52
N GLN A 558 -6.33 6.35 3.73
CA GLN A 558 -5.53 7.49 4.17
C GLN A 558 -4.42 7.83 3.16
N GLY A 559 -4.25 9.12 2.87
CA GLY A 559 -3.42 9.61 1.74
C GLY A 559 -1.93 9.26 1.81
N ASP A 560 -1.34 9.23 3.00
CA ASP A 560 0.06 8.83 3.22
C ASP A 560 0.28 7.33 2.96
N PHE A 561 -0.63 6.46 3.40
CA PHE A 561 -0.62 5.05 3.01
C PHE A 561 -0.91 4.87 1.52
N ALA A 562 -1.86 5.62 0.96
CA ALA A 562 -2.24 5.54 -0.45
C ALA A 562 -1.04 5.76 -1.39
N PHE A 563 -0.22 6.77 -1.10
CA PHE A 563 1.02 7.02 -1.85
C PHE A 563 1.94 5.80 -1.81
N LEU A 564 2.24 5.29 -0.62
CA LEU A 564 3.12 4.14 -0.44
C LEU A 564 2.58 2.90 -1.17
N ALA A 565 1.30 2.61 -1.00
CA ALA A 565 0.63 1.49 -1.64
C ALA A 565 0.63 1.62 -3.18
N ASN A 566 0.56 2.82 -3.73
CA ASN A 566 0.72 3.04 -5.17
C ASN A 566 2.15 2.78 -5.63
N THR A 567 3.17 3.25 -4.89
CA THR A 567 4.59 3.03 -5.24
C THR A 567 5.00 1.56 -5.13
N MET A 568 4.46 0.82 -4.17
CA MET A 568 4.75 -0.61 -3.97
C MET A 568 3.92 -1.53 -4.86
N TYR A 569 2.99 -1.01 -5.67
CA TYR A 569 2.08 -1.85 -6.44
C TYR A 569 2.83 -2.55 -7.57
N ASN A 570 2.82 -3.88 -7.55
CA ASN A 570 3.52 -4.72 -8.53
C ASN A 570 2.62 -5.19 -9.69
N GLY A 571 1.41 -4.64 -9.82
CA GLY A 571 0.47 -5.02 -10.89
C GLY A 571 -0.38 -6.26 -10.58
N THR A 572 -0.29 -6.83 -9.37
CA THR A 572 -1.06 -8.02 -9.00
C THR A 572 -2.10 -7.70 -7.93
N ASP A 573 -3.39 -7.73 -8.28
CA ASP A 573 -4.46 -7.53 -7.31
C ASP A 573 -4.72 -8.76 -6.42
N LYS A 574 -3.96 -9.87 -6.54
CA LYS A 574 -4.13 -11.15 -5.78
C LYS A 574 -3.79 -11.01 -4.28
N MET A 575 -3.92 -9.81 -3.74
CA MET A 575 -3.53 -9.41 -2.39
C MET A 575 -4.69 -9.47 -1.39
N PHE A 576 -5.93 -9.69 -1.86
CA PHE A 576 -7.10 -9.87 -1.01
C PHE A 576 -7.31 -11.32 -0.57
N TYR A 577 -7.67 -11.51 0.70
CA TYR A 577 -8.11 -12.80 1.23
C TYR A 577 -9.02 -12.63 2.44
N ILE A 578 -9.76 -13.68 2.79
CA ILE A 578 -10.57 -13.75 4.02
C ILE A 578 -9.73 -14.37 5.16
N LEU A 579 -9.93 -13.89 6.38
CA LEU A 579 -9.36 -14.43 7.61
C LEU A 579 -10.45 -14.34 8.69
N GLY A 580 -11.07 -15.47 9.04
CA GLY A 580 -12.23 -15.48 9.92
C GLY A 580 -13.37 -14.60 9.40
N ASP A 581 -13.74 -13.59 10.18
CA ASP A 581 -14.77 -12.59 9.87
C ASP A 581 -14.20 -11.31 9.23
N LYS A 582 -12.95 -11.35 8.75
CA LYS A 582 -12.27 -10.19 8.15
C LYS A 582 -11.89 -10.42 6.68
N ILE A 583 -11.87 -9.34 5.92
CA ILE A 583 -11.17 -9.27 4.64
C ILE A 583 -9.84 -8.55 4.87
N ILE A 584 -8.76 -9.14 4.38
CA ILE A 584 -7.42 -8.59 4.49
C ILE A 584 -6.90 -8.27 3.09
N TYR A 585 -6.35 -7.07 2.92
CA TYR A 585 -5.49 -6.71 1.80
C TYR A 585 -4.04 -6.69 2.28
N ASN A 586 -3.17 -7.54 1.72
CA ASN A 586 -1.76 -7.59 2.06
C ASN A 586 -0.89 -7.05 0.93
N GLN A 587 -0.14 -5.99 1.20
CA GLN A 587 0.85 -5.45 0.26
C GLN A 587 2.19 -5.21 0.95
N SER A 588 3.23 -5.94 0.55
CA SER A 588 4.62 -5.78 1.03
C SER A 588 4.76 -5.81 2.57
N GLY A 589 3.95 -6.64 3.23
CA GLY A 589 3.92 -6.75 4.69
C GLY A 589 3.21 -5.59 5.38
N TRP A 590 2.35 -4.87 4.67
CA TRP A 590 1.27 -4.05 5.22
C TRP A 590 -0.06 -4.77 5.03
N TYR A 591 -0.91 -4.71 6.04
CA TYR A 591 -2.20 -5.37 6.11
C TYR A 591 -3.29 -4.34 6.37
N ILE A 592 -4.28 -4.31 5.50
CA ILE A 592 -5.50 -3.53 5.70
C ILE A 592 -6.61 -4.51 5.99
N THR A 593 -7.25 -4.35 7.13
CA THR A 593 -8.26 -5.27 7.64
C THR A 593 -9.62 -4.61 7.63
N PHE A 594 -10.60 -5.29 7.05
CA PHE A 594 -11.99 -4.86 6.98
C PHE A 594 -12.89 -5.90 7.65
N ASP A 595 -13.96 -5.46 8.31
CA ASP A 595 -14.97 -6.36 8.87
C ASP A 595 -15.96 -6.83 7.80
N ILE A 596 -16.11 -8.15 7.63
CA ILE A 596 -17.00 -8.72 6.62
C ILE A 596 -18.46 -8.37 6.88
N ASN A 597 -18.89 -8.31 8.14
CA ASN A 597 -20.28 -8.03 8.46
C ASN A 597 -20.61 -6.56 8.20
N GLU A 598 -19.71 -5.64 8.52
CA GLU A 598 -19.85 -4.23 8.15
C GLU A 598 -19.94 -4.07 6.63
N ILE A 599 -19.03 -4.70 5.87
CA ILE A 599 -19.07 -4.68 4.41
C ILE A 599 -20.39 -5.24 3.90
N ARG A 600 -20.78 -6.43 4.35
CA ARG A 600 -22.02 -7.09 3.92
C ARG A 600 -23.25 -6.22 4.18
N ASN A 601 -23.32 -5.57 5.33
CA ASN A 601 -24.41 -4.64 5.64
C ASN A 601 -24.42 -3.44 4.69
N ALA A 602 -23.26 -2.92 4.31
CA ALA A 602 -23.14 -1.79 3.39
C ALA A 602 -23.44 -2.17 1.93
N ILE A 603 -23.07 -3.37 1.47
CA ILE A 603 -23.30 -3.81 0.07
C ILE A 603 -24.62 -4.54 -0.14
N ASN A 604 -25.43 -4.76 0.90
CA ASN A 604 -26.68 -5.52 0.82
C ASN A 604 -27.80 -4.68 0.17
N ILE A 605 -27.75 -4.58 -1.15
CA ILE A 605 -28.83 -4.02 -1.96
C ILE A 605 -29.83 -5.13 -2.23
N GLU A 606 -30.98 -5.13 -1.54
CA GLU A 606 -32.05 -6.06 -1.85
C GLU A 606 -32.64 -5.75 -3.23
N ASN A 607 -32.52 -6.69 -4.17
CA ASN A 607 -33.04 -6.59 -5.55
C ASN A 607 -32.55 -5.32 -6.29
N PRO A 608 -31.24 -5.23 -6.58
CA PRO A 608 -30.65 -4.07 -7.23
C PRO A 608 -31.38 -3.75 -8.55
N THR A 609 -31.52 -2.45 -8.83
CA THR A 609 -32.08 -1.96 -10.08
C THR A 609 -30.94 -1.51 -10.97
N TYR A 610 -30.87 -2.03 -12.19
CA TYR A 610 -29.87 -1.64 -13.17
C TYR A 610 -30.44 -0.65 -14.18
N VAL A 611 -29.58 0.20 -14.72
CA VAL A 611 -29.95 1.17 -15.77
C VAL A 611 -29.09 0.91 -16.99
N ARG A 612 -29.73 0.80 -18.15
CA ARG A 612 -29.07 0.61 -19.44
C ARG A 612 -29.29 1.80 -20.35
N VAL A 613 -28.22 2.29 -20.96
CA VAL A 613 -28.25 3.33 -22.00
C VAL A 613 -27.51 2.79 -23.22
N GLY A 614 -28.24 2.63 -24.33
CA GLY A 614 -27.71 1.93 -25.50
C GLY A 614 -27.40 0.47 -25.19
N ASP A 615 -26.14 0.09 -25.36
CA ASP A 615 -25.58 -1.25 -25.09
C ASP A 615 -24.89 -1.37 -23.73
N LYS A 616 -24.84 -0.28 -22.94
CA LYS A 616 -24.09 -0.24 -21.67
C LYS A 616 -24.98 -0.21 -20.45
N ILE A 617 -24.61 -0.97 -19.44
CA ILE A 617 -25.11 -0.85 -18.07
C ILE A 617 -24.35 0.28 -17.38
N LEU A 618 -25.05 1.10 -16.60
CA LEU A 618 -24.45 2.19 -15.84
C LEU A 618 -24.13 1.74 -14.41
N GLY A 619 -22.85 1.76 -14.06
CA GLY A 619 -22.35 1.53 -12.70
C GLY A 619 -22.23 2.86 -11.95
N PHE A 620 -23.16 3.12 -11.03
CA PHE A 620 -23.22 4.35 -10.25
C PHE A 620 -22.43 4.25 -8.95
N ASP A 621 -21.89 5.37 -8.46
CA ASP A 621 -21.33 5.42 -7.11
C ASP A 621 -22.44 5.30 -6.05
N THR A 622 -23.63 5.85 -6.36
CA THR A 622 -24.84 5.72 -5.55
C THR A 622 -25.89 4.94 -6.36
N PRO A 623 -26.26 3.72 -5.93
CA PRO A 623 -27.18 2.86 -6.68
C PRO A 623 -28.56 3.50 -6.88
N PRO A 624 -29.31 3.10 -7.93
CA PRO A 624 -30.69 3.52 -8.10
C PRO A 624 -31.57 3.07 -6.93
N VAL A 625 -32.51 3.92 -6.53
CA VAL A 625 -33.44 3.63 -5.43
C VAL A 625 -34.88 3.61 -5.94
N ILE A 626 -35.72 2.76 -5.37
CA ILE A 626 -37.15 2.73 -5.69
C ILE A 626 -37.90 3.51 -4.61
N GLU A 627 -38.63 4.55 -5.02
CA GLU A 627 -39.55 5.31 -4.17
C GLU A 627 -40.94 5.29 -4.82
N ASN A 628 -41.96 4.79 -4.11
CA ASN A 628 -43.34 4.70 -4.62
C ASN A 628 -43.46 4.11 -6.04
N ASP A 629 -42.84 2.95 -6.27
CA ASP A 629 -42.80 2.27 -7.58
C ASP A 629 -42.20 3.13 -8.71
N ARG A 630 -41.30 4.07 -8.37
CA ARG A 630 -40.52 4.85 -9.33
C ARG A 630 -39.04 4.70 -9.03
N THR A 631 -38.28 4.42 -10.09
CA THR A 631 -36.82 4.37 -10.03
C THR A 631 -36.25 5.78 -10.03
N LEU A 632 -35.61 6.15 -8.93
CA LEU A 632 -34.78 7.33 -8.81
C LEU A 632 -33.33 6.97 -9.13
N VAL A 633 -32.66 7.83 -9.90
CA VAL A 633 -31.31 7.58 -10.42
C VAL A 633 -30.43 8.82 -10.26
N PRO A 634 -29.09 8.70 -10.18
CA PRO A 634 -28.20 9.85 -10.17
C PRO A 634 -28.36 10.71 -11.43
N LEU A 635 -28.66 11.99 -11.23
CA LEU A 635 -28.97 12.92 -12.31
C LEU A 635 -27.83 13.05 -13.31
N ARG A 636 -26.64 13.46 -12.85
CA ARG A 636 -25.59 13.95 -13.74
C ARG A 636 -25.11 12.87 -14.71
N PHE A 637 -24.72 11.70 -14.20
CA PHE A 637 -24.09 10.67 -15.01
C PHE A 637 -24.97 10.18 -16.16
N ILE A 638 -26.27 10.01 -15.94
CA ILE A 638 -27.21 9.55 -16.97
C ILE A 638 -27.41 10.62 -18.04
N PHE A 639 -27.78 11.83 -17.63
CA PHE A 639 -28.23 12.84 -18.59
C PHE A 639 -27.07 13.46 -19.36
N GLU A 640 -25.87 13.54 -18.79
CA GLU A 640 -24.66 13.87 -19.55
C GLU A 640 -24.30 12.76 -20.56
N THR A 641 -24.49 11.47 -20.20
CA THR A 641 -24.33 10.35 -21.15
C THR A 641 -25.33 10.43 -22.30
N LEU A 642 -26.54 10.96 -22.05
CA LEU A 642 -27.57 11.23 -23.06
C LEU A 642 -27.37 12.56 -23.81
N GLY A 643 -26.27 13.28 -23.57
CA GLY A 643 -25.93 14.52 -24.26
C GLY A 643 -26.60 15.79 -23.73
N ALA A 644 -27.18 15.75 -22.53
CA ALA A 644 -27.75 16.92 -21.87
C ALA A 644 -26.72 17.65 -20.98
N GLU A 645 -26.86 18.97 -20.85
CA GLU A 645 -26.13 19.78 -19.89
C GLU A 645 -26.89 19.81 -18.55
N VAL A 646 -26.18 19.62 -17.44
CA VAL A 646 -26.78 19.64 -16.08
C VAL A 646 -26.14 20.75 -15.25
N ASP A 647 -26.95 21.68 -14.78
CA ASP A 647 -26.58 22.76 -13.87
C ASP A 647 -27.27 22.57 -12.50
N TRP A 648 -26.56 22.89 -11.43
CA TRP A 648 -27.01 22.72 -10.04
C TRP A 648 -26.73 23.97 -9.23
N ASP A 649 -27.78 24.53 -8.65
CA ASP A 649 -27.73 25.63 -7.69
C ASP A 649 -27.89 25.07 -6.27
N GLY A 650 -26.79 25.04 -5.53
CA GLY A 650 -26.77 24.55 -4.15
C GLY A 650 -27.43 25.48 -3.13
N GLU A 651 -27.56 26.78 -3.42
CA GLU A 651 -28.24 27.73 -2.52
C GLU A 651 -29.76 27.55 -2.59
N THR A 652 -30.28 27.34 -3.80
CA THR A 652 -31.73 27.17 -4.01
C THR A 652 -32.17 25.72 -4.10
N GLN A 653 -31.23 24.77 -4.03
CA GLN A 653 -31.44 23.33 -4.23
C GLN A 653 -32.19 23.01 -5.52
N ARG A 654 -31.80 23.70 -6.61
CA ARG A 654 -32.42 23.59 -7.93
C ARG A 654 -31.48 22.97 -8.94
N ALA A 655 -32.02 22.07 -9.75
CA ALA A 655 -31.33 21.55 -10.91
C ALA A 655 -31.98 22.09 -12.19
N LEU A 656 -31.15 22.38 -13.19
CA LEU A 656 -31.55 22.69 -14.56
C LEU A 656 -30.88 21.70 -15.52
N VAL A 657 -31.69 20.95 -16.25
CA VAL A 657 -31.23 19.98 -17.26
C VAL A 657 -31.62 20.51 -18.63
N LYS A 658 -30.66 20.64 -19.54
CA LYS A 658 -30.88 21.11 -20.92
C LYS A 658 -30.50 20.01 -21.89
N GLY A 659 -31.49 19.41 -22.53
CA GLY A 659 -31.26 18.58 -23.72
C GLY A 659 -31.29 19.42 -25.00
N SER A 660 -31.18 18.75 -26.14
CA SER A 660 -31.15 19.40 -27.45
C SER A 660 -32.40 20.23 -27.76
N ASN A 661 -33.57 19.80 -27.28
CA ASN A 661 -34.86 20.43 -27.59
C ASN A 661 -35.63 20.96 -26.37
N ASN A 662 -35.33 20.44 -25.18
CA ASN A 662 -36.12 20.71 -23.97
C ASN A 662 -35.22 21.08 -22.80
N SER A 663 -35.75 21.93 -21.91
CA SER A 663 -35.14 22.31 -20.64
C SER A 663 -36.06 21.94 -19.49
N ILE A 664 -35.52 21.33 -18.45
CA ILE A 664 -36.25 20.87 -17.27
C ILE A 664 -35.62 21.51 -16.03
N MET A 665 -36.41 22.24 -15.25
CA MET A 665 -35.98 22.81 -13.97
C MET A 665 -36.82 22.25 -12.84
N PHE A 666 -36.19 21.75 -11.78
CA PHE A 666 -36.88 21.19 -10.61
C PHE A 666 -36.11 21.49 -9.32
N SER A 667 -36.77 21.33 -8.18
CA SER A 667 -36.18 21.50 -6.84
C SER A 667 -36.22 20.19 -6.07
N ILE A 668 -35.29 20.01 -5.12
CA ILE A 668 -35.31 18.86 -4.21
C ILE A 668 -36.60 18.89 -3.38
N ASN A 669 -37.20 17.72 -3.16
CA ASN A 669 -38.43 17.53 -2.41
C ASN A 669 -39.68 18.25 -2.96
N ASP A 670 -39.65 18.75 -4.22
CA ASP A 670 -40.81 19.31 -4.92
C ASP A 670 -41.17 18.44 -6.13
N THR A 671 -42.45 18.08 -6.27
CA THR A 671 -42.95 17.34 -7.43
C THR A 671 -43.21 18.24 -8.64
N ASN A 672 -43.21 19.56 -8.47
CA ASN A 672 -43.42 20.49 -9.57
C ASN A 672 -42.10 20.75 -10.31
N ALA A 673 -42.01 20.26 -11.54
CA ALA A 673 -40.95 20.60 -12.47
C ALA A 673 -41.45 21.64 -13.49
N ARG A 674 -40.53 22.39 -14.09
CA ARG A 674 -40.81 23.28 -15.22
C ARG A 674 -40.14 22.73 -16.47
N VAL A 675 -40.93 22.30 -17.44
CA VAL A 675 -40.44 21.88 -18.76
C VAL A 675 -40.69 23.00 -19.76
N ASN A 676 -39.62 23.59 -20.30
CA ASN A 676 -39.67 24.76 -21.18
C ASN A 676 -40.52 25.92 -20.59
N GLY A 677 -40.43 26.10 -19.27
CA GLY A 677 -41.18 27.12 -18.52
C GLY A 677 -42.62 26.74 -18.13
N GLN A 678 -43.16 25.63 -18.64
CA GLN A 678 -44.49 25.12 -18.27
C GLN A 678 -44.40 24.19 -17.05
N ILE A 679 -45.30 24.33 -16.08
CA ILE A 679 -45.33 23.45 -14.91
C ILE A 679 -45.83 22.06 -15.33
N LYS A 680 -45.07 21.02 -14.99
CA LYS A 680 -45.43 19.61 -15.09
C LYS A 680 -45.14 18.92 -13.77
N GLN A 681 -45.98 17.93 -13.42
CA GLN A 681 -45.87 17.23 -12.16
C GLN A 681 -45.11 15.91 -12.34
N MET A 682 -44.12 15.67 -11.48
CA MET A 682 -43.42 14.40 -11.32
C MET A 682 -44.21 13.48 -10.38
N ASP A 683 -44.16 12.18 -10.63
CA ASP A 683 -44.82 11.17 -9.77
C ASP A 683 -44.20 11.10 -8.37
N VAL A 684 -42.88 11.25 -8.30
CA VAL A 684 -42.11 11.40 -7.06
C VAL A 684 -41.13 12.56 -7.24
N PRO A 685 -40.83 13.33 -6.18
CA PRO A 685 -39.90 14.46 -6.28
C PRO A 685 -38.44 13.98 -6.39
N ALA A 686 -37.56 14.86 -6.83
CA ALA A 686 -36.13 14.62 -6.71
C ALA A 686 -35.67 14.59 -5.24
N ARG A 687 -34.68 13.75 -4.92
CA ARG A 687 -34.12 13.56 -3.58
C ARG A 687 -32.63 13.89 -3.57
N LEU A 688 -32.13 14.29 -2.40
CA LEU A 688 -30.70 14.34 -2.14
C LEU A 688 -30.37 13.13 -1.26
N ILE A 689 -29.66 12.14 -1.80
CA ILE A 689 -29.28 10.89 -1.13
C ILE A 689 -27.77 10.72 -1.30
N ASP A 690 -27.03 10.50 -0.20
CA ASP A 690 -25.57 10.37 -0.21
C ASP A 690 -24.86 11.48 -1.01
N SER A 691 -25.32 12.72 -0.84
CA SER A 691 -24.84 13.91 -1.56
C SER A 691 -25.02 13.89 -3.10
N LYS A 692 -25.82 12.96 -3.63
CA LYS A 692 -26.22 12.91 -5.05
C LYS A 692 -27.67 13.33 -5.22
N THR A 693 -27.95 14.10 -6.28
CA THR A 693 -29.32 14.43 -6.70
C THR A 693 -29.90 13.25 -7.46
N MET A 694 -30.84 12.56 -6.80
CA MET A 694 -31.56 11.40 -7.33
C MET A 694 -32.89 11.85 -7.95
N VAL A 695 -33.16 11.44 -9.18
CA VAL A 695 -34.29 11.98 -9.98
C VAL A 695 -35.13 10.87 -10.60
N PRO A 696 -36.44 11.07 -10.82
CA PRO A 696 -37.29 10.06 -11.44
C PRO A 696 -36.85 9.81 -12.88
N LEU A 697 -36.29 8.61 -13.12
CA LEU A 697 -35.69 8.24 -14.40
C LEU A 697 -36.65 8.49 -15.57
N ARG A 698 -37.85 7.92 -15.48
CA ARG A 698 -38.86 7.99 -16.55
C ARG A 698 -39.25 9.42 -16.90
N PHE A 699 -39.58 10.24 -15.91
CA PHE A 699 -40.05 11.61 -16.14
C PHE A 699 -39.01 12.44 -16.90
N LEU A 700 -37.76 12.45 -16.44
CA LEU A 700 -36.73 13.25 -17.07
C LEU A 700 -36.35 12.70 -18.45
N SER A 701 -36.22 11.38 -18.60
CA SER A 701 -35.91 10.77 -19.90
C SER A 701 -36.98 11.06 -20.95
N GLU A 702 -38.26 10.87 -20.62
CA GLU A 702 -39.37 11.11 -21.55
C GLU A 702 -39.54 12.60 -21.92
N GLU A 703 -39.35 13.51 -20.96
CA GLU A 703 -39.36 14.95 -21.24
C GLU A 703 -38.15 15.42 -22.05
N LEU A 704 -37.05 14.67 -22.10
CA LEU A 704 -35.92 14.91 -22.98
C LEU A 704 -36.06 14.24 -24.36
N GLY A 705 -37.13 13.47 -24.57
CA GLY A 705 -37.45 12.83 -25.85
C GLY A 705 -37.00 11.37 -25.97
N PHE A 706 -36.58 10.74 -24.87
CA PHE A 706 -36.22 9.32 -24.84
C PHE A 706 -37.39 8.45 -24.38
N THR A 707 -37.30 7.15 -24.61
CA THR A 707 -38.24 6.14 -24.11
C THR A 707 -37.61 5.31 -23.00
N VAL A 708 -38.41 4.92 -22.00
CA VAL A 708 -37.94 4.06 -20.89
C VAL A 708 -38.76 2.77 -20.83
N SER A 709 -38.09 1.64 -21.02
CA SER A 709 -38.65 0.29 -20.85
C SER A 709 -38.09 -0.40 -19.59
N TRP A 710 -38.83 -1.37 -19.08
CA TRP A 710 -38.47 -2.12 -17.87
C TRP A 710 -38.45 -3.61 -18.16
N ASP A 711 -37.33 -4.25 -17.88
CA ASP A 711 -37.16 -5.70 -17.85
C ASP A 711 -37.30 -6.16 -16.40
N GLU A 712 -38.42 -6.82 -16.08
CA GLU A 712 -38.70 -7.30 -14.72
C GLU A 712 -37.80 -8.47 -14.30
N GLU A 713 -37.44 -9.34 -15.24
CA GLU A 713 -36.64 -10.54 -14.96
C GLU A 713 -35.22 -10.15 -14.56
N ASN A 714 -34.63 -9.23 -15.33
CA ASN A 714 -33.27 -8.76 -15.10
C ASN A 714 -33.17 -7.48 -14.26
N ARG A 715 -34.33 -6.90 -13.89
CA ARG A 715 -34.43 -5.65 -13.12
C ARG A 715 -33.72 -4.47 -13.80
N ILE A 716 -33.82 -4.39 -15.12
CA ILE A 716 -33.12 -3.40 -15.95
C ILE A 716 -34.10 -2.36 -16.51
N ALA A 717 -33.88 -1.09 -16.18
CA ALA A 717 -34.50 0.03 -16.87
C ALA A 717 -33.67 0.42 -18.09
N THR A 718 -34.22 0.31 -19.29
CA THR A 718 -33.50 0.63 -20.54
C THR A 718 -34.01 1.94 -21.12
N ILE A 719 -33.09 2.88 -21.37
CA ILE A 719 -33.32 4.13 -22.08
C ILE A 719 -32.96 3.96 -23.55
N SER A 720 -33.88 4.32 -24.45
CA SER A 720 -33.71 4.27 -25.91
C SER A 720 -34.21 5.55 -26.58
N GLU A 721 -33.67 5.87 -27.76
CA GLU A 721 -34.18 6.96 -28.63
C GLU A 721 -35.59 6.69 -29.15
#